data_AF-A0A290QFI1-F1
#
_entry.id   AF-A0A290QFI1-F1
#
_cell.length_a   1.000
_cell.length_b   1.000
_cell.length_c   1.000
_cell.angle_alpha   90.00
_cell.angle_beta   90.00
_cell.angle_gamma   90.00
#
_symmetry.space_group_name_H-M   'P 1'
#
loop_
_entity.id
_entity.type
_entity.pdbx_description
1 polymer ?
#
loop_
_entity_poly.entity_id
_entity_poly.type
_entity_poly.pdbx_seq_one_letter_code
_entity_poly.pdbx_strand_id
1 'polypeptide(L)'
;MTTTHRWKFFRSGGLDQVLLQSGADLLNLEHLDQKLWVALSCPVKGLELDEKTLSLIDLDGDGRIRVPEVISAIKWTALHLKNLDDVLAPQSALPLDLINDQTPEGKSVLASAKQVLANLGKAGATSISVADTTDTKKIFSETTFNGDGIIPAEAASTPELKQLIGDIIASYGADTDRSGKPGITQAKLDQFYTEIAAYADWAGKGSAKEILSAGEVATTAYDTIKTVRAKIDDFFARCRLAAFDSRALAALNRQESEYLAIAAKDLKITNEEVSGFPLSRVEPNKALPLTEGVNPAWAGALAVLQKAVVAPLFGANKTSLTADEWTILTGKLAPYETWLASKPATPVEKLGLPRIQAIHAAKEKPLLDALIAEDKALEPQALAITAVDRLARYYRDLRTLLHNFVNFSDFYDPRYPATFQIGTLYVDSRSCDLCIRVDDPAAHAGLASLSKVYIAYCDLKRPGGETMKIAACVTQGDSDYLMVGRNGLFYDRKGRDWDAHITKIIDNPISIRQAFLSPYKKFIRMIEEQVAKRAAAADSAADAKLAAAAAATANADKNAPAAPAAAPVPAKKIDVGTVAALGVAFGAIMGAIGAIATGLAGLAIWQLPLVFIGLILVISGPSMIIAWLKLRQRTLGPILDANGWAVNGRVKVNVPLGTELTARAVIPEGSTRSLEDPFEDKAAKRRKRLTILTLLLLVTVWLGYNLWAAPHYGLEKRLWPFEKKAVPVVPVVAPEAAVASAAPAPVPAK
;
A
#
# COMPACT_ATOMS: atom_id res chain seq x y z
N MET A 1 -47.36 -13.33 -16.45
CA MET A 1 -46.52 -14.36 -15.82
C MET A 1 -45.07 -13.98 -16.06
N THR A 2 -44.38 -13.45 -15.04
CA THR A 2 -42.95 -13.15 -15.13
C THR A 2 -42.20 -14.47 -15.24
N THR A 3 -41.62 -14.75 -16.41
CA THR A 3 -40.81 -15.94 -16.63
C THR A 3 -39.55 -15.83 -15.79
N THR A 4 -39.46 -16.60 -14.70
CA THR A 4 -38.23 -16.70 -13.89
C THR A 4 -37.04 -17.05 -14.79
N HIS A 5 -36.01 -16.20 -14.78
CA HIS A 5 -34.80 -16.41 -15.56
C HIS A 5 -34.14 -17.76 -15.22
N ARG A 6 -33.75 -18.53 -16.24
CA ARG A 6 -33.20 -19.88 -16.08
C ARG A 6 -31.68 -19.84 -16.12
N TRP A 7 -31.07 -19.76 -14.94
CA TRP A 7 -29.62 -19.78 -14.79
C TRP A 7 -28.99 -21.10 -15.26
N LYS A 8 -27.87 -20.99 -15.97
CA LYS A 8 -26.98 -22.10 -16.28
C LYS A 8 -25.73 -22.00 -15.42
N PHE A 9 -25.25 -23.14 -14.94
CA PHE A 9 -24.00 -23.23 -14.20
C PHE A 9 -23.05 -24.18 -14.90
N PHE A 10 -21.76 -23.91 -14.80
CA PHE A 10 -20.70 -24.82 -15.21
C PHE A 10 -19.79 -25.11 -14.02
N ARG A 11 -19.11 -26.25 -14.06
CA ARG A 11 -18.18 -26.65 -13.00
C ARG A 11 -16.75 -26.54 -13.49
N SER A 12 -15.98 -25.66 -12.86
CA SER A 12 -14.54 -25.53 -13.09
C SER A 12 -13.78 -25.42 -11.77
N GLY A 13 -12.57 -25.98 -11.70
CA GLY A 13 -11.78 -26.01 -10.46
C GLY A 13 -12.45 -26.73 -9.27
N GLY A 14 -13.60 -27.40 -9.47
CA GLY A 14 -14.41 -27.97 -8.39
C GLY A 14 -15.31 -26.95 -7.69
N LEU A 15 -15.64 -25.83 -8.35
CA LEU A 15 -16.62 -24.83 -7.98
C LEU A 15 -17.73 -24.78 -9.04
N ASP A 16 -18.99 -24.62 -8.62
CA ASP A 16 -20.11 -24.36 -9.53
C ASP A 16 -20.23 -22.85 -9.75
N GLN A 17 -20.15 -22.43 -11.00
CA GLN A 17 -20.02 -21.03 -11.42
C GLN A 17 -21.14 -20.69 -12.40
N VAL A 18 -21.71 -19.49 -12.27
CA VAL A 18 -22.75 -19.01 -13.20
C VAL A 18 -22.15 -18.79 -14.59
N LEU A 19 -22.85 -19.28 -15.62
CA LEU A 19 -22.45 -19.13 -17.01
C LEU A 19 -23.08 -17.84 -17.57
N LEU A 20 -22.24 -16.96 -18.11
CA LEU A 20 -22.66 -15.69 -18.72
C LEU A 20 -22.55 -15.81 -20.24
N GLN A 21 -23.65 -16.11 -20.91
CA GLN A 21 -23.69 -16.38 -22.36
C GLN A 21 -24.57 -15.41 -23.14
N SER A 22 -25.44 -14.66 -22.46
CA SER A 22 -26.35 -13.70 -23.05
C SER A 22 -26.47 -12.44 -22.19
N GLY A 23 -26.88 -11.33 -22.82
CA GLY A 23 -27.29 -10.11 -22.17
C GLY A 23 -28.47 -10.31 -21.22
N ALA A 24 -29.33 -11.32 -21.46
CA ALA A 24 -30.36 -11.72 -20.50
C ALA A 24 -29.74 -12.24 -19.19
N ASP A 25 -28.66 -13.02 -19.24
CA ASP A 25 -27.92 -13.45 -18.04
C ASP A 25 -27.36 -12.23 -17.31
N LEU A 26 -26.78 -11.27 -18.04
CA LEU A 26 -26.20 -10.05 -17.48
C LEU A 26 -27.24 -9.16 -16.77
N LEU A 27 -28.40 -8.92 -17.39
CA LEU A 27 -29.47 -8.12 -16.79
C LEU A 27 -30.06 -8.77 -15.55
N ASN A 28 -30.14 -10.10 -15.52
CA ASN A 28 -30.69 -10.82 -14.38
C ASN A 28 -29.68 -11.02 -13.24
N LEU A 29 -28.41 -10.64 -13.39
CA LEU A 29 -27.38 -10.81 -12.35
C LEU A 29 -27.75 -10.17 -11.01
N GLU A 30 -28.56 -9.12 -11.03
CA GLU A 30 -29.07 -8.48 -9.80
C GLU A 30 -29.97 -9.40 -8.95
N HIS A 31 -30.54 -10.45 -9.55
CA HIS A 31 -31.39 -11.44 -8.90
C HIS A 31 -30.63 -12.72 -8.52
N LEU A 32 -29.36 -12.86 -8.93
CA LEU A 32 -28.52 -13.98 -8.52
C LEU A 32 -28.05 -13.78 -7.08
N ASP A 33 -28.18 -14.79 -6.22
CA ASP A 33 -27.66 -14.73 -4.84
C ASP A 33 -26.17 -14.39 -4.88
N GLN A 34 -25.76 -13.32 -4.20
CA GLN A 34 -24.38 -12.85 -4.15
C GLN A 34 -23.41 -13.92 -3.61
N LYS A 35 -23.89 -14.91 -2.84
CA LYS A 35 -23.08 -16.06 -2.41
C LYS A 35 -22.58 -16.92 -3.56
N LEU A 36 -23.20 -16.82 -4.73
CA LEU A 36 -22.82 -17.53 -5.95
C LEU A 36 -21.81 -16.73 -6.80
N TRP A 37 -21.49 -15.50 -6.40
CA TRP A 37 -20.43 -14.71 -7.02
C TRP A 37 -19.07 -15.10 -6.44
N VAL A 38 -18.05 -15.18 -7.31
CA VAL A 38 -16.70 -15.56 -6.91
C VAL A 38 -16.03 -14.43 -6.13
N ALA A 39 -16.13 -13.19 -6.59
CA ALA A 39 -15.70 -12.00 -5.87
C ALA A 39 -16.90 -11.08 -5.57
N LEU A 40 -16.83 -10.41 -4.42
CA LEU A 40 -17.80 -9.39 -3.99
C LEU A 40 -17.21 -7.98 -4.09
N SER A 41 -15.88 -7.88 -4.11
CA SER A 41 -15.18 -6.65 -4.46
C SER A 41 -13.82 -6.90 -5.09
N CYS A 42 -13.35 -5.96 -5.89
CA CYS A 42 -12.00 -5.93 -6.47
C CYS A 42 -11.42 -4.50 -6.45
N PRO A 43 -10.09 -4.35 -6.45
CA PRO A 43 -9.45 -3.03 -6.50
C PRO A 43 -9.52 -2.39 -7.89
N VAL A 44 -9.50 -1.06 -7.96
CA VAL A 44 -9.46 -0.29 -9.21
C VAL A 44 -8.04 -0.26 -9.83
N LYS A 45 -7.00 -0.50 -9.03
CA LYS A 45 -5.59 -0.44 -9.44
C LYS A 45 -4.91 -1.79 -9.39
N GLY A 46 -3.83 -1.94 -10.16
CA GLY A 46 -2.97 -3.12 -10.13
C GLY A 46 -3.55 -4.36 -10.81
N LEU A 47 -4.58 -4.17 -11.65
CA LEU A 47 -5.15 -5.18 -12.52
C LEU A 47 -4.74 -4.92 -13.97
N GLU A 48 -4.62 -5.99 -14.75
CA GLU A 48 -4.44 -5.96 -16.19
C GLU A 48 -5.77 -5.74 -16.92
N LEU A 49 -6.42 -4.64 -16.55
CA LEU A 49 -7.58 -4.04 -17.19
C LEU A 49 -7.40 -2.52 -17.14
N ASP A 50 -8.07 -1.80 -18.03
CA ASP A 50 -7.94 -0.34 -18.09
C ASP A 50 -8.43 0.31 -16.79
N GLU A 51 -7.50 0.94 -16.06
CA GLU A 51 -7.78 1.56 -14.75
C GLU A 51 -8.86 2.64 -14.87
N LYS A 52 -8.92 3.37 -16.00
CA LYS A 52 -9.99 4.37 -16.21
C LYS A 52 -11.37 3.71 -16.33
N THR A 53 -11.45 2.54 -16.96
CA THR A 53 -12.71 1.79 -17.04
C THR A 53 -13.15 1.35 -15.65
N LEU A 54 -12.22 0.87 -14.82
CA LEU A 54 -12.47 0.51 -13.43
C LEU A 54 -12.91 1.73 -12.60
N SER A 55 -12.25 2.88 -12.74
CA SER A 55 -12.63 4.13 -12.07
C SER A 55 -13.99 4.67 -12.50
N LEU A 56 -14.45 4.39 -13.73
CA LEU A 56 -15.81 4.75 -14.16
C LEU A 56 -16.89 3.85 -13.57
N ILE A 57 -16.52 2.66 -13.09
CA ILE A 57 -17.44 1.72 -12.44
C ILE A 57 -17.51 2.02 -10.94
N ASP A 58 -16.38 2.40 -10.33
CA ASP A 58 -16.29 2.91 -8.95
C ASP A 58 -17.05 4.25 -8.82
N LEU A 59 -18.29 4.18 -8.36
CA LEU A 59 -19.21 5.33 -8.30
C LEU A 59 -18.99 6.18 -7.05
N ASP A 60 -18.47 5.60 -5.97
CA ASP A 60 -18.22 6.30 -4.70
C ASP A 60 -16.77 6.79 -4.55
N GLY A 61 -15.87 6.34 -5.42
CA GLY A 61 -14.47 6.75 -5.46
C GLY A 61 -13.63 6.16 -4.32
N ASP A 62 -14.08 5.07 -3.68
CA ASP A 62 -13.35 4.41 -2.57
C ASP A 62 -12.14 3.60 -3.06
N GLY A 63 -11.96 3.48 -4.39
CA GLY A 63 -10.88 2.74 -5.03
C GLY A 63 -11.16 1.24 -5.16
N ARG A 64 -12.40 0.80 -4.90
CA ARG A 64 -12.86 -0.58 -5.00
C ARG A 64 -14.18 -0.64 -5.76
N ILE A 65 -14.36 -1.73 -6.49
CA ILE A 65 -15.60 -2.01 -7.20
C ILE A 65 -16.34 -3.10 -6.47
N ARG A 66 -17.63 -2.88 -6.21
CA ARG A 66 -18.55 -3.78 -5.51
C ARG A 66 -19.67 -4.25 -6.42
N VAL A 67 -20.37 -5.29 -5.99
CA VAL A 67 -21.50 -5.88 -6.73
C VAL A 67 -22.53 -4.85 -7.24
N PRO A 68 -23.02 -3.87 -6.44
CA PRO A 68 -24.01 -2.90 -6.91
C PRO A 68 -23.49 -2.02 -8.06
N GLU A 69 -22.20 -1.71 -8.07
CA GLU A 69 -21.58 -0.87 -9.09
C GLU A 69 -21.40 -1.62 -10.40
N VAL A 70 -21.03 -2.91 -10.33
CA VAL A 70 -21.02 -3.80 -11.49
C VAL A 70 -22.43 -3.91 -12.09
N ILE A 71 -23.46 -4.10 -11.26
CA ILE A 71 -24.86 -4.14 -11.72
C ILE A 71 -25.26 -2.81 -12.36
N SER A 72 -24.92 -1.68 -11.75
CA SER A 72 -25.16 -0.34 -12.29
C SER A 72 -24.47 -0.15 -13.65
N ALA A 73 -23.24 -0.61 -13.82
CA ALA A 73 -22.51 -0.56 -15.08
C ALA A 73 -23.20 -1.40 -16.17
N ILE A 74 -23.68 -2.60 -15.84
CA ILE A 74 -24.46 -3.45 -16.77
C ILE A 74 -25.75 -2.73 -17.18
N LYS A 75 -26.53 -2.24 -16.22
CA LYS A 75 -27.80 -1.53 -16.51
C LYS A 75 -27.58 -0.30 -17.35
N TRP A 76 -26.57 0.50 -17.03
CA TRP A 76 -26.20 1.67 -17.81
C TRP A 76 -25.83 1.28 -19.25
N THR A 77 -25.03 0.23 -19.43
CA THR A 77 -24.65 -0.27 -20.76
C THR A 77 -25.86 -0.74 -21.55
N ALA A 78 -26.80 -1.45 -20.91
CA ALA A 78 -28.02 -1.96 -21.53
C ALA A 78 -28.94 -0.85 -22.05
N LEU A 79 -28.92 0.35 -21.44
CA LEU A 79 -29.68 1.49 -21.92
C LEU A 79 -29.07 2.12 -23.19
N HIS A 80 -27.75 1.98 -23.37
CA HIS A 80 -26.99 2.66 -24.43
C HIS A 80 -26.61 1.76 -25.60
N LEU A 81 -26.79 0.44 -25.50
CA LEU A 81 -26.63 -0.52 -26.60
C LEU A 81 -27.98 -1.09 -27.05
N LYS A 82 -28.12 -1.37 -28.34
CA LYS A 82 -29.32 -2.03 -28.90
C LYS A 82 -29.46 -3.47 -28.42
N ASN A 83 -28.33 -4.19 -28.34
CA ASN A 83 -28.26 -5.52 -27.78
C ASN A 83 -27.08 -5.62 -26.79
N LEU A 84 -27.36 -6.13 -25.59
CA LEU A 84 -26.34 -6.33 -24.57
C LEU A 84 -25.48 -7.58 -24.83
N ASP A 85 -25.95 -8.53 -25.64
CA ASP A 85 -25.16 -9.71 -26.06
C ASP A 85 -23.82 -9.30 -26.68
N ASP A 86 -23.78 -8.16 -27.38
CA ASP A 86 -22.60 -7.67 -28.09
C ASP A 86 -21.42 -7.36 -27.14
N VAL A 87 -21.70 -7.13 -25.85
CA VAL A 87 -20.66 -6.95 -24.82
C VAL A 87 -19.89 -8.25 -24.57
N LEU A 88 -20.52 -9.41 -24.73
CA LEU A 88 -19.89 -10.71 -24.45
C LEU A 88 -18.89 -11.15 -25.52
N ALA A 89 -18.93 -10.54 -26.69
CA ALA A 89 -17.99 -10.76 -27.79
C ALA A 89 -17.55 -9.42 -28.41
N PRO A 90 -16.85 -8.58 -27.64
CA PRO A 90 -16.59 -7.22 -28.06
C PRO A 90 -15.53 -7.15 -29.16
N GLN A 91 -15.72 -6.24 -30.10
CA GLN A 91 -14.68 -5.84 -31.04
C GLN A 91 -13.72 -4.82 -30.40
N SER A 92 -12.58 -4.55 -31.04
CA SER A 92 -11.59 -3.59 -30.54
C SER A 92 -12.10 -2.14 -30.48
N ALA A 93 -13.09 -1.81 -31.31
CA ALA A 93 -13.76 -0.52 -31.38
C ALA A 93 -15.28 -0.75 -31.35
N LEU A 94 -16.03 0.19 -30.77
CA LEU A 94 -17.48 0.17 -30.69
C LEU A 94 -18.09 0.57 -32.05
N PRO A 95 -18.81 -0.32 -32.74
CA PRO A 95 -19.56 0.06 -33.94
C PRO A 95 -20.70 1.02 -33.60
N LEU A 96 -20.87 2.08 -34.42
CA LEU A 96 -21.86 3.13 -34.16
C LEU A 96 -23.31 2.65 -34.32
N ASP A 97 -23.53 1.59 -35.10
CA ASP A 97 -24.83 0.98 -35.34
C ASP A 97 -25.35 0.22 -34.13
N LEU A 98 -24.47 -0.23 -33.23
CA LEU A 98 -24.84 -0.90 -31.97
C LEU A 98 -25.35 0.08 -30.90
N ILE A 99 -25.06 1.38 -31.02
CA ILE A 99 -25.53 2.39 -30.07
C ILE A 99 -27.05 2.51 -30.17
N ASN A 100 -27.73 2.47 -29.03
CA ASN A 100 -29.19 2.60 -28.96
C ASN A 100 -29.63 4.00 -29.39
N ASP A 101 -30.36 4.10 -30.50
CA ASP A 101 -30.90 5.35 -31.03
C ASP A 101 -32.38 5.56 -30.70
N GLN A 102 -32.96 4.68 -29.87
CA GLN A 102 -34.37 4.76 -29.48
C GLN A 102 -34.60 5.63 -28.25
N THR A 103 -33.57 5.88 -27.43
CA THR A 103 -33.64 6.75 -26.25
C THR A 103 -33.08 8.15 -26.55
N PRO A 104 -33.58 9.22 -25.89
CA PRO A 104 -33.01 10.56 -26.02
C PRO A 104 -31.50 10.61 -25.70
N GLU A 105 -31.08 9.92 -24.64
CA GLU A 105 -29.69 9.82 -24.21
C GLU A 105 -28.85 9.09 -25.25
N GLY A 106 -29.34 7.97 -25.77
CA GLY A 106 -28.65 7.18 -26.79
C GLY A 106 -28.50 7.91 -28.12
N LYS A 107 -29.49 8.70 -28.55
CA LYS A 107 -29.36 9.62 -29.69
C LYS A 107 -28.28 10.67 -29.47
N SER A 108 -28.19 11.24 -28.26
CA SER A 108 -27.15 12.20 -27.89
C SER A 108 -25.75 11.58 -27.93
N VAL A 109 -25.60 10.35 -27.41
CA VAL A 109 -24.35 9.58 -27.46
C VAL A 109 -23.95 9.26 -28.90
N LEU A 110 -24.88 8.82 -29.74
CA LEU A 110 -24.59 8.52 -31.16
C LEU A 110 -24.19 9.78 -31.94
N ALA A 111 -24.90 10.90 -31.73
CA ALA A 111 -24.55 12.18 -32.35
C ALA A 111 -23.15 12.65 -31.89
N SER A 112 -22.86 12.52 -30.61
CA SER A 112 -21.57 12.90 -30.03
C SER A 112 -20.43 12.00 -30.52
N ALA A 113 -20.66 10.69 -30.68
CA ALA A 113 -19.67 9.78 -31.25
C ALA A 113 -19.32 10.16 -32.69
N LYS A 114 -20.32 10.53 -33.51
CA LYS A 114 -20.09 11.05 -34.87
C LYS A 114 -19.33 12.38 -34.86
N GLN A 115 -19.65 13.28 -33.92
CA GLN A 115 -18.95 14.55 -33.77
C GLN A 115 -17.49 14.36 -33.37
N VAL A 116 -17.20 13.47 -32.41
CA VAL A 116 -15.82 13.12 -32.00
C VAL A 116 -15.04 12.59 -33.20
N LEU A 117 -15.62 11.68 -33.98
CA LEU A 117 -14.98 11.17 -35.19
C LEU A 117 -14.76 12.26 -36.25
N ALA A 118 -15.71 13.19 -36.43
CA ALA A 118 -15.55 14.33 -37.33
C ALA A 118 -14.41 15.27 -36.89
N ASN A 119 -14.34 15.61 -35.59
CA ASN A 119 -13.28 16.44 -35.02
C ASN A 119 -11.89 15.79 -35.18
N LEU A 120 -11.82 14.45 -35.17
CA LEU A 120 -10.58 13.69 -35.41
C LEU A 120 -10.26 13.49 -36.91
N GLY A 121 -11.03 14.11 -37.82
CA GLY A 121 -10.85 13.96 -39.27
C GLY A 121 -11.32 12.62 -39.84
N LYS A 122 -12.10 11.84 -39.08
CA LYS A 122 -12.60 10.49 -39.39
C LYS A 122 -14.12 10.46 -39.60
N ALA A 123 -14.72 11.49 -40.19
CA ALA A 123 -16.18 11.61 -40.32
C ALA A 123 -16.89 10.42 -41.02
N GLY A 124 -16.18 9.64 -41.85
CA GLY A 124 -16.71 8.44 -42.51
C GLY A 124 -16.53 7.13 -41.75
N ALA A 125 -15.95 7.15 -40.54
CA ALA A 125 -15.73 5.93 -39.75
C ALA A 125 -17.05 5.38 -39.20
N THR A 126 -17.19 4.05 -39.22
CA THR A 126 -18.38 3.33 -38.74
C THR A 126 -18.24 2.81 -37.31
N SER A 127 -17.07 2.98 -36.69
CA SER A 127 -16.79 2.58 -35.31
C SER A 127 -15.90 3.60 -34.61
N ILE A 128 -16.00 3.64 -33.28
CA ILE A 128 -15.22 4.52 -32.41
C ILE A 128 -14.44 3.69 -31.38
N SER A 129 -13.13 3.95 -31.26
CA SER A 129 -12.29 3.24 -30.30
C SER A 129 -12.09 4.06 -29.01
N VAL A 130 -11.67 3.39 -27.93
CA VAL A 130 -11.27 4.08 -26.69
C VAL A 130 -10.09 5.04 -26.93
N ALA A 131 -9.22 4.75 -27.90
CA ALA A 131 -8.12 5.64 -28.25
C ALA A 131 -8.62 6.95 -28.88
N ASP A 132 -9.74 6.90 -29.62
CA ASP A 132 -10.36 8.10 -30.21
C ASP A 132 -10.99 8.99 -29.14
N THR A 133 -11.50 8.42 -28.04
CA THR A 133 -12.18 9.17 -26.96
C THR A 133 -11.23 9.64 -25.84
N THR A 134 -10.04 9.05 -25.73
CA THR A 134 -9.10 9.32 -24.63
C THR A 134 -8.38 10.66 -24.77
N ASP A 135 -8.19 11.16 -25.99
CA ASP A 135 -7.50 12.44 -26.23
C ASP A 135 -8.46 13.63 -26.11
N THR A 136 -9.04 13.78 -24.92
CA THR A 136 -9.97 14.86 -24.56
C THR A 136 -9.35 16.23 -24.89
N LYS A 137 -8.03 16.36 -24.72
CA LYS A 137 -7.31 17.57 -25.11
C LYS A 137 -7.41 17.82 -26.60
N LYS A 138 -7.14 16.86 -27.49
CA LYS A 138 -7.35 17.11 -28.94
C LYS A 138 -8.81 17.31 -29.32
N ILE A 139 -9.74 16.63 -28.64
CA ILE A 139 -11.18 16.76 -28.92
C ILE A 139 -11.67 18.19 -28.62
N PHE A 140 -11.13 18.83 -27.56
CA PHE A 140 -11.55 20.16 -27.09
C PHE A 140 -10.50 21.27 -27.26
N SER A 141 -9.28 21.00 -27.71
CA SER A 141 -8.20 22.01 -27.80
C SER A 141 -8.49 23.10 -28.81
N GLU A 142 -9.33 22.78 -29.80
CA GLU A 142 -9.76 23.70 -30.85
C GLU A 142 -11.09 24.40 -30.51
N THR A 143 -11.77 24.00 -29.43
CA THR A 143 -13.04 24.58 -29.01
C THR A 143 -12.84 25.58 -27.88
N THR A 144 -13.31 26.82 -28.07
CA THR A 144 -13.23 27.90 -27.06
C THR A 144 -14.04 27.60 -25.80
N PHE A 145 -15.15 26.86 -25.96
CA PHE A 145 -16.07 26.49 -24.89
C PHE A 145 -16.24 24.97 -24.89
N ASN A 146 -16.19 24.35 -23.71
CA ASN A 146 -16.22 22.90 -23.52
C ASN A 146 -17.22 22.43 -22.43
N GLY A 147 -17.99 23.37 -21.86
CA GLY A 147 -19.14 23.08 -21.01
C GLY A 147 -18.80 22.50 -19.64
N ASP A 148 -17.70 22.92 -19.02
CA ASP A 148 -17.37 22.62 -17.63
C ASP A 148 -17.59 23.80 -16.68
N GLY A 149 -17.94 24.98 -17.21
CA GLY A 149 -18.15 26.22 -16.47
C GLY A 149 -16.84 26.85 -15.98
N ILE A 150 -15.69 26.45 -16.52
CA ILE A 150 -14.36 26.99 -16.22
C ILE A 150 -13.89 27.81 -17.42
N ILE A 151 -13.69 29.11 -17.23
CA ILE A 151 -13.29 30.00 -18.32
C ILE A 151 -11.79 30.29 -18.26
N PRO A 152 -10.99 29.83 -19.23
CA PRO A 152 -9.59 30.22 -19.36
C PRO A 152 -9.46 31.63 -19.94
N ALA A 153 -8.30 32.26 -19.75
CA ALA A 153 -8.06 33.61 -20.24
C ALA A 153 -8.21 33.74 -21.77
N GLU A 154 -7.96 32.69 -22.56
CA GLU A 154 -8.07 32.82 -24.02
C GLU A 154 -9.52 32.82 -24.54
N ALA A 155 -10.49 32.40 -23.73
CA ALA A 155 -11.91 32.47 -24.07
C ALA A 155 -12.45 33.91 -24.02
N ALA A 156 -11.76 34.81 -23.31
CA ALA A 156 -12.08 36.23 -23.32
C ALA A 156 -11.58 36.92 -24.60
N SER A 157 -12.43 37.73 -25.22
CA SER A 157 -12.14 38.45 -26.46
C SER A 157 -11.32 39.72 -26.27
N THR A 158 -11.41 40.37 -25.11
CA THR A 158 -10.74 41.66 -24.83
C THR A 158 -9.53 41.50 -23.91
N PRO A 159 -8.42 42.23 -24.13
CA PRO A 159 -7.24 42.20 -23.25
C PRO A 159 -7.56 42.47 -21.78
N GLU A 160 -8.53 43.34 -21.51
CA GLU A 160 -8.97 43.73 -20.18
C GLU A 160 -9.56 42.53 -19.42
N LEU A 161 -10.44 41.75 -20.07
CA LEU A 161 -11.02 40.53 -19.49
C LEU A 161 -9.97 39.44 -19.28
N LYS A 162 -8.99 39.32 -20.19
CA LYS A 162 -7.86 38.39 -20.00
C LYS A 162 -7.05 38.73 -18.76
N GLN A 163 -6.77 40.01 -18.56
CA GLN A 163 -6.06 40.49 -17.38
C GLN A 163 -6.88 40.26 -16.11
N LEU A 164 -8.20 40.50 -16.16
CA LEU A 164 -9.10 40.25 -15.02
C LEU A 164 -9.13 38.77 -14.62
N ILE A 165 -9.20 37.84 -15.59
CA ILE A 165 -9.09 36.39 -15.31
C ILE A 165 -7.73 36.07 -14.67
N GLY A 166 -6.64 36.67 -15.16
CA GLY A 166 -5.31 36.56 -14.57
C GLY A 166 -5.24 37.06 -13.12
N ASP A 167 -5.87 38.19 -12.81
CA ASP A 167 -5.92 38.78 -11.46
C ASP A 167 -6.68 37.86 -10.47
N ILE A 168 -7.77 37.23 -10.93
CA ILE A 168 -8.54 36.26 -10.13
C ILE A 168 -7.69 35.01 -9.86
N ILE A 169 -7.01 34.48 -10.88
CA ILE A 169 -6.10 33.32 -10.73
C ILE A 169 -4.95 33.64 -9.78
N ALA A 170 -4.38 34.84 -9.84
CA ALA A 170 -3.32 35.26 -8.92
C ALA A 170 -3.79 35.37 -7.46
N SER A 171 -5.09 35.65 -7.25
CA SER A 171 -5.69 35.83 -5.93
C SER A 171 -6.13 34.51 -5.29
N TYR A 172 -6.77 33.60 -6.03
CA TYR A 172 -7.38 32.37 -5.51
C TYR A 172 -6.82 31.06 -6.10
N GLY A 173 -5.88 31.14 -7.03
CA GLY A 173 -5.40 30.00 -7.80
C GLY A 173 -6.32 29.60 -8.95
N ALA A 174 -5.79 28.87 -9.91
CA ALA A 174 -6.53 28.40 -11.08
C ALA A 174 -7.29 27.10 -10.81
N ASP A 175 -8.45 26.95 -11.43
CA ASP A 175 -9.06 25.64 -11.68
C ASP A 175 -8.58 25.11 -13.03
N THR A 176 -8.53 23.79 -13.19
CA THR A 176 -8.11 23.17 -14.45
C THR A 176 -9.33 22.92 -15.33
N ASP A 177 -9.41 23.65 -16.43
CA ASP A 177 -10.39 23.47 -17.49
C ASP A 177 -10.23 22.10 -18.19
N ARG A 178 -11.28 21.56 -18.82
CA ARG A 178 -11.21 20.28 -19.58
C ARG A 178 -10.21 20.30 -20.73
N SER A 179 -9.87 21.47 -21.29
CA SER A 179 -8.77 21.60 -22.25
C SER A 179 -7.37 21.47 -21.61
N GLY A 180 -7.30 21.46 -20.27
CA GLY A 180 -6.09 21.40 -19.47
C GLY A 180 -5.47 22.76 -19.14
N LYS A 181 -6.20 23.86 -19.40
CA LYS A 181 -5.73 25.23 -19.19
C LYS A 181 -6.20 25.79 -17.85
N PRO A 182 -5.48 26.76 -17.26
CA PRO A 182 -5.92 27.40 -16.02
C PRO A 182 -7.07 28.37 -16.29
N GLY A 183 -8.15 28.25 -15.53
CA GLY A 183 -9.33 29.11 -15.63
C GLY A 183 -9.99 29.41 -14.29
N ILE A 184 -11.15 30.06 -14.36
CA ILE A 184 -11.94 30.51 -13.21
C ILE A 184 -13.37 29.95 -13.26
N THR A 185 -13.94 29.71 -12.08
CA THR A 185 -15.33 29.25 -11.89
C THR A 185 -16.23 30.40 -11.43
N GLN A 186 -17.55 30.23 -11.58
CA GLN A 186 -18.55 31.18 -11.08
C GLN A 186 -18.36 31.50 -9.58
N ALA A 187 -18.07 30.47 -8.77
CA ALA A 187 -17.88 30.64 -7.33
C ALA A 187 -16.68 31.56 -7.00
N LYS A 188 -15.55 31.40 -7.70
CA LYS A 188 -14.38 32.26 -7.53
C LYS A 188 -14.64 33.68 -8.02
N LEU A 189 -15.38 33.83 -9.12
CA LEU A 189 -15.78 35.13 -9.65
C LEU A 189 -16.66 35.90 -8.65
N ASP A 190 -17.68 35.25 -8.09
CA ASP A 190 -18.58 35.86 -7.12
C ASP A 190 -17.86 36.23 -5.82
N GLN A 191 -16.97 35.35 -5.33
CA GLN A 191 -16.14 35.63 -4.17
C GLN A 191 -15.20 36.82 -4.41
N PHE A 192 -14.52 36.85 -5.57
CA PHE A 192 -13.62 37.94 -5.94
C PHE A 192 -14.33 39.29 -5.93
N TYR A 193 -15.48 39.39 -6.59
CA TYR A 193 -16.22 40.66 -6.64
C TYR A 193 -16.81 41.07 -5.28
N THR A 194 -17.19 40.11 -4.44
CA THR A 194 -17.63 40.40 -3.06
C THR A 194 -16.49 41.01 -2.24
N GLU A 195 -15.28 40.46 -2.35
CA GLU A 195 -14.10 40.94 -1.62
C GLU A 195 -13.55 42.25 -2.19
N ILE A 196 -13.58 42.44 -3.51
CA ILE A 196 -13.25 43.72 -4.17
C ILE A 196 -14.18 44.84 -3.69
N ALA A 197 -15.50 44.59 -3.63
CA ALA A 197 -16.47 45.57 -3.13
C ALA A 197 -16.22 45.89 -1.65
N ALA A 198 -16.04 44.88 -0.80
CA ALA A 198 -15.77 45.08 0.62
C ALA A 198 -14.47 45.88 0.87
N TYR A 199 -13.42 45.61 0.09
CA TYR A 199 -12.15 46.34 0.19
C TYR A 199 -12.25 47.76 -0.36
N ALA A 200 -12.94 47.96 -1.48
CA ALA A 200 -13.20 49.28 -2.04
C ALA A 200 -14.04 50.15 -1.09
N ASP A 201 -15.07 49.58 -0.44
CA ASP A 201 -15.89 50.24 0.56
C ASP A 201 -15.08 50.60 1.82
N TRP A 202 -14.22 49.70 2.29
CA TRP A 202 -13.31 49.99 3.39
C TRP A 202 -12.36 51.14 3.05
N ALA A 203 -11.76 51.13 1.86
CA ALA A 203 -10.88 52.21 1.40
C ALA A 203 -11.64 53.54 1.23
N GLY A 204 -12.89 53.48 0.75
CA GLY A 204 -13.78 54.64 0.64
C GLY A 204 -14.13 55.26 2.00
N LYS A 205 -14.39 54.44 3.02
CA LYS A 205 -14.59 54.89 4.40
C LYS A 205 -13.36 55.61 4.97
N GLY A 206 -12.15 55.21 4.56
CA GLY A 206 -10.90 55.90 4.89
C GLY A 206 -10.83 57.34 4.37
N SER A 207 -11.69 57.69 3.42
CA SER A 207 -11.82 59.04 2.85
C SER A 207 -12.88 59.92 3.56
N ALA A 208 -13.42 59.49 4.70
CA ALA A 208 -14.27 60.35 5.51
C ALA A 208 -13.42 61.49 6.13
N LYS A 209 -13.93 62.73 6.16
CA LYS A 209 -13.18 63.92 6.63
C LYS A 209 -12.61 63.78 8.06
N GLU A 210 -13.24 62.97 8.90
CA GLU A 210 -12.78 62.63 10.27
C GLU A 210 -11.53 61.75 10.28
N ILE A 211 -11.34 60.93 9.24
CA ILE A 211 -10.19 60.04 9.03
C ILE A 211 -9.13 60.71 8.11
N LEU A 212 -9.59 61.51 7.14
CA LEU A 212 -8.80 62.17 6.10
C LEU A 212 -8.17 63.51 6.55
N SER A 213 -8.72 64.18 7.58
CA SER A 213 -8.20 65.47 8.08
C SER A 213 -6.77 65.41 8.62
N ALA A 214 -6.15 64.23 8.63
CA ALA A 214 -4.76 64.04 9.01
C ALA A 214 -3.87 63.30 7.98
N GLY A 215 -4.28 62.92 6.76
CA GLY A 215 -3.36 62.43 5.69
C GLY A 215 -2.19 61.50 6.11
N GLU A 216 -0.99 61.64 5.52
CA GLU A 216 0.27 60.98 5.95
C GLU A 216 0.65 61.29 7.42
N VAL A 217 0.15 62.41 7.94
CA VAL A 217 0.35 62.86 9.33
C VAL A 217 -0.41 61.95 10.30
N ALA A 218 -1.54 61.35 9.91
CA ALA A 218 -2.35 60.44 10.71
C ALA A 218 -1.64 59.10 10.88
N THR A 219 -1.09 58.56 9.78
CA THR A 219 -0.31 57.32 9.80
C THR A 219 0.96 57.50 10.62
N THR A 220 1.70 58.59 10.40
CA THR A 220 2.90 58.91 11.17
C THR A 220 2.58 59.14 12.66
N ALA A 221 1.49 59.85 12.98
CA ALA A 221 1.05 60.06 14.35
C ALA A 221 0.59 58.77 15.03
N TYR A 222 -0.12 57.89 14.30
CA TYR A 222 -0.54 56.59 14.80
C TYR A 222 0.66 55.69 15.11
N ASP A 223 1.61 55.54 14.18
CA ASP A 223 2.81 54.71 14.39
C ASP A 223 3.68 55.26 15.54
N THR A 224 3.81 56.58 15.63
CA THR A 224 4.53 57.26 16.71
C THR A 224 3.86 57.01 18.05
N ILE A 225 2.53 57.22 18.15
CA ILE A 225 1.77 56.97 19.38
C ILE A 225 1.81 55.49 19.76
N LYS A 226 1.62 54.57 18.81
CA LYS A 226 1.66 53.12 19.03
C LYS A 226 2.99 52.68 19.66
N THR A 227 4.10 53.29 19.26
CA THR A 227 5.44 52.99 19.78
C THR A 227 5.59 53.35 21.27
N VAL A 228 5.04 54.49 21.71
CA VAL A 228 5.22 55.00 23.08
C VAL A 228 4.05 54.74 24.02
N ARG A 229 2.88 54.34 23.48
CA ARG A 229 1.59 54.27 24.20
C ARG A 229 1.69 53.51 25.51
N ALA A 230 2.17 52.28 25.48
CA ALA A 230 2.24 51.41 26.66
C ALA A 230 3.07 52.04 27.81
N LYS A 231 4.14 52.78 27.48
CA LYS A 231 5.01 53.41 28.48
C LYS A 231 4.43 54.70 29.03
N ILE A 232 3.73 55.48 28.21
CA ILE A 232 3.03 56.69 28.65
C ILE A 232 1.84 56.31 29.55
N ASP A 233 1.10 55.26 29.18
CA ASP A 233 0.02 54.70 29.99
C ASP A 233 0.55 54.16 31.34
N ASP A 234 1.65 53.41 31.34
CA ASP A 234 2.34 52.96 32.56
C ASP A 234 2.78 54.15 33.42
N PHE A 235 3.40 55.19 32.84
CA PHE A 235 3.82 56.37 33.58
C PHE A 235 2.63 57.07 34.27
N PHE A 236 1.54 57.35 33.55
CA PHE A 236 0.37 57.99 34.16
C PHE A 236 -0.37 57.07 35.14
N ALA A 237 -0.36 55.75 34.94
CA ALA A 237 -0.87 54.80 35.93
C ALA A 237 -0.06 54.86 37.24
N ARG A 238 1.27 54.93 37.15
CA ARG A 238 2.15 55.11 38.32
C ARG A 238 1.93 56.46 39.00
N CYS A 239 1.78 57.56 38.25
CA CYS A 239 1.47 58.89 38.83
C CYS A 239 0.13 58.90 39.58
N ARG A 240 -0.89 58.20 39.05
CA ARG A 240 -2.19 58.03 39.73
C ARG A 240 -2.07 57.17 41.00
N LEU A 241 -1.31 56.08 40.95
CA LEU A 241 -1.08 55.24 42.13
C LEU A 241 -0.29 56.00 43.22
N ALA A 242 0.70 56.80 42.83
CA ALA A 242 1.46 57.67 43.74
C ALA A 242 0.58 58.76 44.39
N ALA A 243 -0.44 59.26 43.68
CA ALA A 243 -1.41 60.20 44.24
C ALA A 243 -2.42 59.54 45.18
N PHE A 244 -2.71 58.25 44.98
CA PHE A 244 -3.64 57.48 45.81
C PHE A 244 -3.02 57.03 47.15
N ASP A 245 -1.80 56.48 47.12
CA ASP A 245 -1.06 56.07 48.33
C ASP A 245 0.39 56.54 48.27
N SER A 246 0.74 57.49 49.15
CA SER A 246 2.08 58.07 49.22
C SER A 246 3.16 57.05 49.58
N ARG A 247 2.81 55.93 50.23
CA ARG A 247 3.74 54.84 50.57
C ARG A 247 4.26 54.12 49.32
N ALA A 248 3.51 54.14 48.23
CA ALA A 248 3.92 53.51 46.97
C ALA A 248 5.00 54.32 46.21
N LEU A 249 5.18 55.61 46.51
CA LEU A 249 6.03 56.52 45.72
C LEU A 249 7.49 56.07 45.61
N ALA A 250 8.05 55.55 46.70
CA ALA A 250 9.42 55.02 46.73
C ALA A 250 9.56 53.77 45.84
N ALA A 251 8.60 52.85 45.90
CA ALA A 251 8.60 51.63 45.08
C ALA A 251 8.37 51.94 43.59
N LEU A 252 7.57 52.98 43.29
CA LEU A 252 7.24 53.38 41.92
C LEU A 252 8.41 54.01 41.14
N ASN A 253 9.36 54.63 41.84
CA ASN A 253 10.59 55.22 41.28
C ASN A 253 11.80 54.28 41.29
N ARG A 254 11.59 53.00 41.64
CA ARG A 254 12.62 51.95 41.83
C ARG A 254 13.52 52.21 43.05
N GLN A 255 14.04 51.14 43.64
CA GLN A 255 14.92 51.23 44.81
C GLN A 255 16.36 51.55 44.41
N GLU A 256 17.12 52.17 45.31
CA GLU A 256 18.54 52.54 45.10
C GLU A 256 19.41 51.33 44.70
N SER A 257 19.11 50.14 45.24
CA SER A 257 19.77 48.88 44.93
C SER A 257 19.70 48.50 43.44
N GLU A 258 18.65 48.92 42.72
CA GLU A 258 18.49 48.66 41.28
C GLU A 258 19.38 49.58 40.43
N TYR A 259 19.66 50.80 40.89
CA TYR A 259 20.61 51.71 40.24
C TYR A 259 22.06 51.24 40.45
N LEU A 260 22.38 50.73 41.64
CA LEU A 260 23.70 50.14 41.93
C LEU A 260 23.97 48.91 41.06
N ALA A 261 22.95 48.10 40.78
CA ALA A 261 23.07 46.94 39.90
C ALA A 261 23.39 47.30 38.43
N ILE A 262 22.92 48.46 37.96
CA ILE A 262 23.22 48.98 36.61
C ILE A 262 24.58 49.68 36.61
N ALA A 263 24.89 50.47 37.64
CA ALA A 263 26.18 51.16 37.78
C ALA A 263 27.38 50.19 37.91
N ALA A 264 27.14 48.96 38.34
CA ALA A 264 28.14 47.88 38.37
C ALA A 264 28.52 47.35 36.97
N LYS A 265 27.78 47.73 35.92
CA LYS A 265 28.09 47.42 34.51
C LYS A 265 28.67 48.66 33.82
N ASP A 266 29.40 48.45 32.72
CA ASP A 266 29.84 49.56 31.86
C ASP A 266 28.62 50.31 31.32
N LEU A 267 28.42 51.55 31.78
CA LEU A 267 27.37 52.47 31.32
C LEU A 267 27.59 52.84 29.84
N LYS A 268 27.21 51.96 28.92
CA LYS A 268 27.24 52.19 27.48
C LYS A 268 25.95 52.88 27.03
N ILE A 269 26.07 53.74 26.02
CA ILE A 269 25.02 54.60 25.44
C ILE A 269 23.88 53.82 24.74
N THR A 270 23.90 52.48 24.78
CA THR A 270 22.77 51.65 24.33
C THR A 270 21.79 51.49 25.49
N ASN A 271 20.89 52.47 25.62
CA ASN A 271 19.95 52.69 26.73
C ASN A 271 18.93 51.55 27.02
N GLU A 272 19.17 50.31 26.61
CA GLU A 272 18.28 49.15 26.80
C GLU A 272 18.07 48.81 28.28
N GLU A 273 19.12 48.95 29.10
CA GLU A 273 19.10 48.60 30.53
C GLU A 273 18.13 49.46 31.35
N VAL A 274 17.88 50.69 30.89
CA VAL A 274 16.95 51.63 31.52
C VAL A 274 15.60 51.70 30.80
N SER A 275 15.39 50.98 29.70
CA SER A 275 14.10 50.99 28.96
C SER A 275 12.90 50.54 29.80
N GLY A 276 13.12 49.66 30.78
CA GLY A 276 12.12 49.19 31.75
C GLY A 276 11.84 50.17 32.89
N PHE A 277 12.57 51.27 33.00
CA PHE A 277 12.35 52.29 34.04
C PHE A 277 11.20 53.22 33.65
N PRO A 278 10.60 53.94 34.62
CA PRO A 278 9.61 54.98 34.31
C PRO A 278 10.13 55.99 33.28
N LEU A 279 9.22 56.60 32.50
CA LEU A 279 9.60 57.57 31.47
C LEU A 279 10.19 58.86 32.04
N SER A 280 9.78 59.24 33.26
CA SER A 280 10.36 60.30 34.08
C SER A 280 10.13 59.95 35.55
N ARG A 281 10.72 60.71 36.47
CA ARG A 281 10.48 60.55 37.90
C ARG A 281 8.99 60.68 38.21
N VAL A 282 8.43 59.65 38.84
CA VAL A 282 7.00 59.54 39.19
C VAL A 282 6.72 60.39 40.42
N GLU A 283 5.77 61.32 40.30
CA GLU A 283 5.23 62.12 41.41
C GLU A 283 3.70 62.21 41.26
N PRO A 284 2.96 62.49 42.36
CA PRO A 284 1.51 62.64 42.31
C PRO A 284 1.08 63.67 41.25
N ASN A 285 0.20 63.26 40.33
CA ASN A 285 -0.39 64.12 39.29
C ASN A 285 0.62 64.84 38.37
N LYS A 286 1.84 64.32 38.22
CA LYS A 286 2.88 64.93 37.40
C LYS A 286 2.61 64.82 35.89
N ALA A 287 2.81 65.94 35.17
CA ALA A 287 2.86 65.95 33.71
C ALA A 287 4.13 65.27 33.19
N LEU A 288 4.01 64.48 32.13
CA LEU A 288 5.14 63.80 31.50
C LEU A 288 6.01 64.82 30.74
N PRO A 289 7.27 65.06 31.13
CA PRO A 289 8.18 65.83 30.29
C PRO A 289 8.50 65.07 29.00
N LEU A 290 8.72 65.78 27.90
CA LEU A 290 8.96 65.21 26.56
C LEU A 290 10.40 65.42 26.05
N THR A 291 11.17 66.29 26.71
CA THR A 291 12.50 66.73 26.26
C THR A 291 13.57 66.52 27.34
N GLU A 292 13.44 67.19 28.48
CA GLU A 292 14.40 67.12 29.59
C GLU A 292 13.87 66.29 30.76
N GLY A 293 14.77 65.67 31.53
CA GLY A 293 14.38 64.86 32.69
C GLY A 293 13.59 63.59 32.34
N VAL A 294 13.79 63.09 31.12
CA VAL A 294 13.20 61.85 30.61
C VAL A 294 14.23 60.72 30.61
N ASN A 295 13.71 59.50 30.63
CA ASN A 295 14.50 58.29 30.51
C ASN A 295 15.28 58.29 29.17
N PRO A 296 16.63 58.16 29.20
CA PRO A 296 17.46 58.17 28.00
C PRO A 296 17.04 57.15 26.92
N ALA A 297 16.49 56.00 27.32
CA ALA A 297 15.99 54.97 26.39
C ALA A 297 14.83 55.43 25.52
N TRP A 298 14.01 56.33 26.06
CA TRP A 298 12.78 56.81 25.44
C TRP A 298 12.90 58.25 24.95
N ALA A 299 14.01 58.94 25.23
CA ALA A 299 14.24 60.33 24.87
C ALA A 299 14.05 60.57 23.35
N GLY A 300 14.58 59.70 22.50
CA GLY A 300 14.39 59.78 21.05
C GLY A 300 12.92 59.60 20.63
N ALA A 301 12.24 58.59 21.17
CA ALA A 301 10.83 58.32 20.85
C ALA A 301 9.89 59.44 21.35
N LEU A 302 10.16 60.01 22.53
CA LEU A 302 9.42 61.15 23.08
C LEU A 302 9.68 62.44 22.30
N ALA A 303 10.90 62.67 21.80
CA ALA A 303 11.20 63.79 20.92
C ALA A 303 10.47 63.67 19.57
N VAL A 304 10.38 62.45 19.01
CA VAL A 304 9.58 62.19 17.80
C VAL A 304 8.09 62.40 18.07
N LEU A 305 7.57 61.92 19.21
CA LEU A 305 6.19 62.20 19.64
C LEU A 305 5.94 63.71 19.78
N GLN A 306 6.88 64.44 20.37
CA GLN A 306 6.76 65.89 20.54
C GLN A 306 6.66 66.58 19.18
N LYS A 307 7.55 66.27 18.25
CA LYS A 307 7.63 66.92 16.94
C LYS A 307 6.48 66.52 16.01
N ALA A 308 6.15 65.24 15.96
CA ALA A 308 5.19 64.69 15.00
C ALA A 308 3.73 64.84 15.45
N VAL A 309 3.46 64.89 16.76
CA VAL A 309 2.09 64.81 17.30
C VAL A 309 1.77 65.96 18.25
N VAL A 310 2.61 66.24 19.24
CA VAL A 310 2.29 67.23 20.30
C VAL A 310 2.40 68.66 19.78
N ALA A 311 3.47 69.01 19.07
CA ALA A 311 3.71 70.35 18.55
C ALA A 311 2.63 70.80 17.55
N PRO A 312 2.17 69.96 16.59
CA PRO A 312 1.06 70.33 15.70
C PRO A 312 -0.29 70.53 16.40
N LEU A 313 -0.55 69.82 17.50
CA LEU A 313 -1.86 69.82 18.16
C LEU A 313 -1.98 70.78 19.36
N PHE A 314 -0.89 71.00 20.09
CA PHE A 314 -0.88 71.83 21.30
C PHE A 314 0.13 72.98 21.26
N GLY A 315 0.85 73.17 20.14
CA GLY A 315 1.80 74.26 19.91
C GLY A 315 3.27 73.86 20.09
N ALA A 316 4.16 74.51 19.34
CA ALA A 316 5.58 74.16 19.25
C ALA A 316 6.36 74.23 20.58
N ASN A 317 5.91 75.09 21.51
CA ASN A 317 6.58 75.32 22.80
C ASN A 317 6.14 74.34 23.90
N LYS A 318 5.26 73.39 23.59
CA LYS A 318 4.79 72.39 24.56
C LYS A 318 5.89 71.34 24.81
N THR A 319 6.42 71.32 26.03
CA THR A 319 7.51 70.43 26.44
C THR A 319 7.09 69.36 27.47
N SER A 320 5.84 69.39 27.92
CA SER A 320 5.25 68.39 28.82
C SER A 320 3.81 68.06 28.44
N LEU A 321 3.36 66.85 28.73
CA LEU A 321 2.03 66.34 28.43
C LEU A 321 1.29 65.93 29.71
N THR A 322 0.04 66.37 29.89
CA THR A 322 -0.81 65.92 31.01
C THR A 322 -1.56 64.61 30.67
N ALA A 323 -2.10 63.94 31.69
CA ALA A 323 -2.89 62.73 31.48
C ALA A 323 -4.18 62.99 30.67
N ASP A 324 -4.80 64.16 30.87
CA ASP A 324 -5.99 64.59 30.11
C ASP A 324 -5.64 64.87 28.66
N GLU A 325 -4.51 65.53 28.40
CA GLU A 325 -4.01 65.80 27.05
C GLU A 325 -3.64 64.51 26.31
N TRP A 326 -3.07 63.54 27.02
CA TRP A 326 -2.81 62.20 26.47
C TRP A 326 -4.11 61.48 26.09
N THR A 327 -5.14 61.56 26.94
CA THR A 327 -6.47 60.99 26.65
C THR A 327 -7.12 61.66 25.44
N ILE A 328 -6.98 62.98 25.30
CA ILE A 328 -7.46 63.73 24.12
C ILE A 328 -6.71 63.29 22.86
N LEU A 329 -5.40 63.07 22.92
CA LEU A 329 -4.60 62.59 21.80
C LEU A 329 -5.02 61.21 21.33
N THR A 330 -5.14 60.25 22.25
CA THR A 330 -5.59 58.90 21.91
C THR A 330 -7.04 58.88 21.42
N GLY A 331 -7.91 59.74 21.98
CA GLY A 331 -9.30 59.90 21.54
C GLY A 331 -9.43 60.40 20.11
N LYS A 332 -8.54 61.32 19.68
CA LYS A 332 -8.52 61.81 18.28
C LYS A 332 -8.07 60.75 17.27
N LEU A 333 -7.29 59.75 17.68
CA LEU A 333 -6.86 58.65 16.82
C LEU A 333 -7.85 57.46 16.79
N ALA A 334 -8.75 57.35 17.75
CA ALA A 334 -9.68 56.22 17.85
C ALA A 334 -10.51 55.94 16.56
N PRO A 335 -10.99 56.95 15.79
CA PRO A 335 -11.66 56.70 14.51
C PRO A 335 -10.74 56.05 13.46
N TYR A 336 -9.48 56.48 13.39
CA TYR A 336 -8.48 55.91 12.47
C TYR A 336 -8.11 54.46 12.86
N GLU A 337 -7.98 54.18 14.16
CA GLU A 337 -7.72 52.83 14.68
C GLU A 337 -8.88 51.88 14.39
N THR A 338 -10.11 52.34 14.59
CA THR A 338 -11.32 51.56 14.30
C THR A 338 -11.41 51.24 12.80
N TRP A 339 -11.07 52.20 11.95
CA TRP A 339 -11.02 52.00 10.50
C TRP A 339 -9.93 50.99 10.09
N LEU A 340 -8.70 51.12 10.60
CA LEU A 340 -7.61 50.17 10.32
C LEU A 340 -7.96 48.75 10.81
N ALA A 341 -8.56 48.62 11.99
CA ALA A 341 -9.00 47.34 12.53
C ALA A 341 -10.13 46.71 11.69
N SER A 342 -10.93 47.52 10.99
CA SER A 342 -11.99 47.05 10.09
C SER A 342 -11.50 46.63 8.70
N LYS A 343 -10.19 46.64 8.43
CA LYS A 343 -9.62 46.26 7.14
C LYS A 343 -9.93 44.79 6.83
N PRO A 344 -10.57 44.48 5.68
CA PRO A 344 -10.80 43.10 5.28
C PRO A 344 -9.49 42.37 5.03
N ALA A 345 -9.30 41.19 5.63
CA ALA A 345 -8.17 40.32 5.35
C ALA A 345 -8.49 39.43 4.14
N THR A 346 -8.25 39.94 2.94
CA THR A 346 -8.64 39.28 1.69
C THR A 346 -7.43 39.08 0.75
N PRO A 347 -7.36 37.98 -0.02
CA PRO A 347 -6.29 37.75 -0.99
C PRO A 347 -6.17 38.85 -2.07
N VAL A 348 -7.28 39.55 -2.35
CA VAL A 348 -7.33 40.65 -3.33
C VAL A 348 -6.45 41.85 -2.96
N GLU A 349 -6.03 41.98 -1.68
CA GLU A 349 -5.12 43.04 -1.24
C GLU A 349 -3.82 43.08 -2.07
N LYS A 350 -3.34 41.91 -2.54
CA LYS A 350 -2.11 41.78 -3.34
C LYS A 350 -2.17 42.51 -4.68
N LEU A 351 -3.37 42.79 -5.19
CA LEU A 351 -3.57 43.52 -6.45
C LEU A 351 -3.27 45.02 -6.29
N GLY A 352 -3.30 45.55 -5.06
CA GLY A 352 -3.11 46.96 -4.76
C GLY A 352 -4.36 47.80 -4.99
N LEU A 353 -4.49 48.88 -4.20
CA LEU A 353 -5.67 49.75 -4.20
C LEU A 353 -6.03 50.34 -5.58
N PRO A 354 -5.08 50.81 -6.42
CA PRO A 354 -5.42 51.36 -7.73
C PRO A 354 -6.11 50.32 -8.65
N ARG A 355 -5.65 49.06 -8.62
CA ARG A 355 -6.24 48.00 -9.44
C ARG A 355 -7.61 47.59 -8.93
N ILE A 356 -7.78 47.46 -7.60
CA ILE A 356 -9.07 47.16 -6.97
C ILE A 356 -10.13 48.21 -7.34
N GLN A 357 -9.77 49.50 -7.28
CA GLN A 357 -10.68 50.59 -7.65
C GLN A 357 -11.04 50.58 -9.13
N ALA A 358 -10.06 50.28 -10.01
CA ALA A 358 -10.31 50.15 -11.44
C ALA A 358 -11.30 49.02 -11.74
N ILE A 359 -11.11 47.84 -11.13
CA ILE A 359 -12.01 46.68 -11.29
C ILE A 359 -13.41 46.99 -10.76
N HIS A 360 -13.50 47.61 -9.58
CA HIS A 360 -14.77 47.99 -8.97
C HIS A 360 -15.55 49.01 -9.83
N ALA A 361 -14.84 49.94 -10.50
CA ALA A 361 -15.45 50.93 -11.38
C ALA A 361 -15.86 50.38 -12.75
N ALA A 362 -15.10 49.43 -13.31
CA ALA A 362 -15.31 48.89 -14.65
C ALA A 362 -16.59 48.06 -14.81
N LYS A 363 -17.15 47.51 -13.73
CA LYS A 363 -18.40 46.71 -13.71
C LYS A 363 -18.42 45.57 -14.75
N GLU A 364 -17.29 44.90 -14.97
CA GLU A 364 -17.12 43.87 -16.00
C GLU A 364 -17.68 42.50 -15.60
N LYS A 365 -18.11 42.31 -14.33
CA LYS A 365 -18.67 41.04 -13.83
C LYS A 365 -19.72 40.40 -14.76
N PRO A 366 -20.72 41.14 -15.28
CA PRO A 366 -21.74 40.54 -16.15
C PRO A 366 -21.19 39.96 -17.45
N LEU A 367 -20.05 40.46 -17.95
CA LEU A 367 -19.41 39.91 -19.15
C LEU A 367 -18.77 38.56 -18.87
N LEU A 368 -18.13 38.40 -17.71
CA LEU A 368 -17.60 37.10 -17.28
C LEU A 368 -18.71 36.12 -16.92
N ASP A 369 -19.78 36.58 -16.26
CA ASP A 369 -20.97 35.77 -15.98
C ASP A 369 -21.59 35.24 -17.29
N ALA A 370 -21.65 36.08 -18.34
CA ALA A 370 -22.14 35.68 -19.65
C ALA A 370 -21.25 34.63 -20.33
N LEU A 371 -19.92 34.78 -20.27
CA LEU A 371 -18.98 33.79 -20.80
C LEU A 371 -19.10 32.44 -20.08
N ILE A 372 -19.22 32.45 -18.74
CA ILE A 372 -19.42 31.23 -17.94
C ILE A 372 -20.77 30.57 -18.30
N ALA A 373 -21.83 31.37 -18.50
CA ALA A 373 -23.14 30.85 -18.90
C ALA A 373 -23.15 30.27 -20.32
N GLU A 374 -22.44 30.91 -21.26
CA GLU A 374 -22.28 30.43 -22.64
C GLU A 374 -21.53 29.10 -22.68
N ASP A 375 -20.45 28.97 -21.90
CA ASP A 375 -19.74 27.70 -21.76
C ASP A 375 -20.66 26.63 -21.17
N LYS A 376 -21.29 26.93 -20.03
CA LYS A 376 -22.18 25.98 -19.33
C LYS A 376 -23.36 25.52 -20.20
N ALA A 377 -23.79 26.31 -21.19
CA ALA A 377 -24.82 25.88 -22.14
C ALA A 377 -24.40 24.67 -22.99
N LEU A 378 -23.09 24.42 -23.14
CA LEU A 378 -22.53 23.28 -23.85
C LEU A 378 -22.28 22.06 -22.94
N GLU A 379 -22.58 22.15 -21.64
CA GLU A 379 -22.46 21.04 -20.68
C GLU A 379 -23.12 19.74 -21.17
N PRO A 380 -24.34 19.75 -21.78
CA PRO A 380 -24.96 18.53 -22.29
C PRO A 380 -24.14 17.82 -23.38
N GLN A 381 -23.44 18.57 -24.24
CA GLN A 381 -22.61 18.02 -25.31
C GLN A 381 -21.34 17.38 -24.75
N ALA A 382 -20.73 18.01 -23.75
CA ALA A 382 -19.53 17.48 -23.12
C ALA A 382 -19.80 16.27 -22.23
N LEU A 383 -20.96 16.23 -21.55
CA LEU A 383 -21.45 15.04 -20.87
C LEU A 383 -21.68 13.89 -21.86
N ALA A 384 -22.19 14.18 -23.06
CA ALA A 384 -22.37 13.18 -24.09
C ALA A 384 -21.03 12.63 -24.62
N ILE A 385 -19.98 13.43 -24.75
CA ILE A 385 -18.62 12.97 -25.09
C ILE A 385 -18.07 12.03 -24.00
N THR A 386 -18.26 12.39 -22.74
CA THR A 386 -17.87 11.53 -21.60
C THR A 386 -18.65 10.22 -21.60
N ALA A 387 -19.94 10.26 -21.94
CA ALA A 387 -20.76 9.07 -22.09
C ALA A 387 -20.31 8.18 -23.26
N VAL A 388 -19.82 8.76 -24.36
CA VAL A 388 -19.23 8.01 -25.49
C VAL A 388 -17.95 7.27 -25.04
N ASP A 389 -17.05 7.94 -24.31
CA ASP A 389 -15.84 7.31 -23.75
C ASP A 389 -16.20 6.16 -22.81
N ARG A 390 -17.17 6.40 -21.90
CA ARG A 390 -17.67 5.38 -20.98
C ARG A 390 -18.26 4.18 -21.73
N LEU A 391 -19.06 4.41 -22.77
CA LEU A 391 -19.67 3.34 -23.55
C LEU A 391 -18.63 2.52 -24.32
N ALA A 392 -17.67 3.19 -24.98
CA ALA A 392 -16.59 2.50 -25.69
C ALA A 392 -15.74 1.62 -24.76
N ARG A 393 -15.45 2.12 -23.55
CA ARG A 393 -14.74 1.39 -22.50
C ARG A 393 -15.53 0.19 -21.99
N TYR A 394 -16.80 0.39 -21.62
CA TYR A 394 -17.65 -0.67 -21.12
C TYR A 394 -17.86 -1.76 -22.17
N TYR A 395 -18.10 -1.39 -23.43
CA TYR A 395 -18.20 -2.35 -24.53
C TYR A 395 -16.95 -3.23 -24.61
N ARG A 396 -15.75 -2.64 -24.58
CA ARG A 396 -14.47 -3.38 -24.67
C ARG A 396 -14.17 -4.24 -23.45
N ASP A 397 -14.38 -3.71 -22.24
CA ASP A 397 -13.78 -4.24 -21.01
C ASP A 397 -14.75 -5.01 -20.12
N LEU A 398 -16.06 -4.75 -20.20
CA LEU A 398 -17.03 -5.27 -19.23
C LEU A 398 -17.08 -6.80 -19.24
N ARG A 399 -16.95 -7.46 -20.40
CA ARG A 399 -16.86 -8.92 -20.48
C ARG A 399 -15.69 -9.46 -19.65
N THR A 400 -14.50 -8.88 -19.83
CA THR A 400 -13.29 -9.29 -19.11
C THR A 400 -13.47 -9.07 -17.62
N LEU A 401 -14.03 -7.93 -17.19
CA LEU A 401 -14.32 -7.69 -15.78
C LEU A 401 -15.28 -8.75 -15.22
N LEU A 402 -16.41 -9.00 -15.89
CA LEU A 402 -17.42 -9.95 -15.42
C LEU A 402 -16.88 -11.38 -15.32
N HIS A 403 -16.09 -11.80 -16.31
CA HIS A 403 -15.46 -13.13 -16.33
C HIS A 403 -14.34 -13.27 -15.30
N ASN A 404 -13.81 -12.16 -14.75
CA ASN A 404 -12.80 -12.13 -13.69
C ASN A 404 -13.33 -11.63 -12.34
N PHE A 405 -14.64 -11.43 -12.20
CA PHE A 405 -15.27 -10.95 -10.96
C PHE A 405 -16.42 -11.89 -10.54
N VAL A 406 -17.37 -12.14 -11.45
CA VAL A 406 -18.57 -12.93 -11.15
C VAL A 406 -18.24 -14.41 -11.06
N ASN A 407 -17.52 -14.94 -12.07
CA ASN A 407 -17.31 -16.39 -12.21
C ASN A 407 -15.85 -16.83 -12.36
N PHE A 408 -14.87 -15.92 -12.50
CA PHE A 408 -13.44 -16.26 -12.71
C PHE A 408 -13.20 -17.24 -13.87
N SER A 409 -14.11 -17.29 -14.86
CA SER A 409 -14.01 -18.22 -15.99
C SER A 409 -12.71 -18.05 -16.77
N ASP A 410 -12.22 -16.81 -16.93
CA ASP A 410 -10.96 -16.54 -17.61
C ASP A 410 -9.78 -17.19 -16.89
N PHE A 411 -9.73 -17.17 -15.56
CA PHE A 411 -8.66 -17.82 -14.80
C PHE A 411 -8.57 -19.34 -15.02
N TYR A 412 -9.69 -19.98 -15.39
CA TYR A 412 -9.75 -21.42 -15.65
C TYR A 412 -9.65 -21.77 -17.15
N ASP A 413 -9.61 -20.78 -18.05
CA ASP A 413 -9.52 -21.00 -19.49
C ASP A 413 -8.12 -20.61 -19.99
N PRO A 414 -7.31 -21.57 -20.50
CA PRO A 414 -5.96 -21.28 -20.98
C PRO A 414 -5.89 -20.23 -22.10
N ARG A 415 -7.01 -19.95 -22.78
CA ARG A 415 -7.09 -18.95 -23.86
C ARG A 415 -7.07 -17.51 -23.35
N TYR A 416 -7.47 -17.28 -22.10
CA TYR A 416 -7.63 -15.95 -21.53
C TYR A 416 -6.83 -15.83 -20.23
N PRO A 417 -5.88 -14.89 -20.14
CA PRO A 417 -5.26 -14.58 -18.86
C PRO A 417 -6.25 -13.82 -17.96
N ALA A 418 -6.23 -14.12 -16.67
CA ALA A 418 -7.04 -13.40 -15.69
C ALA A 418 -6.55 -11.96 -15.48
N THR A 419 -7.43 -11.05 -15.04
CA THR A 419 -7.08 -9.64 -14.83
C THR A 419 -6.05 -9.42 -13.73
N PHE A 420 -5.94 -10.32 -12.74
CA PHE A 420 -4.92 -10.23 -11.69
C PHE A 420 -3.58 -10.88 -12.08
N GLN A 421 -3.48 -11.53 -13.24
CA GLN A 421 -2.24 -12.10 -13.75
C GLN A 421 -1.47 -11.06 -14.56
N ILE A 422 -0.38 -10.54 -13.99
CA ILE A 422 0.39 -9.44 -14.57
C ILE A 422 1.50 -9.89 -15.54
N GLY A 423 1.78 -11.19 -15.64
CA GLY A 423 2.81 -11.69 -16.55
C GLY A 423 3.40 -13.03 -16.12
N THR A 424 4.56 -13.36 -16.69
CA THR A 424 5.24 -14.65 -16.52
C THR A 424 6.63 -14.48 -15.93
N LEU A 425 6.91 -15.18 -14.83
CA LEU A 425 8.24 -15.25 -14.22
C LEU A 425 8.98 -16.49 -14.68
N TYR A 426 10.16 -16.32 -15.26
CA TYR A 426 11.11 -17.39 -15.56
C TYR A 426 12.16 -17.50 -14.46
N VAL A 427 12.18 -18.65 -13.79
CA VAL A 427 13.16 -18.93 -12.73
C VAL A 427 13.45 -20.42 -12.64
N ASP A 428 14.71 -20.80 -12.52
CA ASP A 428 15.09 -22.20 -12.27
C ASP A 428 14.44 -23.22 -13.23
N SER A 429 14.61 -22.98 -14.54
CA SER A 429 14.10 -23.85 -15.60
C SER A 429 12.58 -24.07 -15.57
N ARG A 430 11.82 -23.09 -15.05
CA ARG A 430 10.36 -23.08 -15.04
C ARG A 430 9.83 -21.71 -15.42
N SER A 431 8.62 -21.67 -15.97
CA SER A 431 7.82 -20.45 -16.12
C SER A 431 6.67 -20.49 -15.12
N CYS A 432 6.38 -19.36 -14.47
CA CYS A 432 5.25 -19.20 -13.55
C CYS A 432 4.32 -18.12 -14.09
N ASP A 433 3.10 -18.51 -14.46
CA ASP A 433 2.11 -17.62 -15.09
C ASP A 433 1.13 -17.00 -14.08
N LEU A 434 1.08 -17.54 -12.86
CA LEU A 434 0.33 -16.94 -11.75
C LEU A 434 1.24 -15.98 -10.98
N CYS A 435 1.49 -14.81 -11.59
CA CYS A 435 2.16 -13.69 -10.95
C CYS A 435 1.15 -12.57 -10.68
N ILE A 436 1.11 -12.10 -9.43
CA ILE A 436 0.17 -11.05 -8.99
C ILE A 436 0.99 -9.88 -8.46
N ARG A 437 0.59 -8.64 -8.77
CA ARG A 437 1.21 -7.43 -8.22
C ARG A 437 0.91 -7.32 -6.73
N VAL A 438 1.91 -6.97 -5.93
CA VAL A 438 1.78 -6.78 -4.48
C VAL A 438 2.48 -5.50 -4.08
N ASP A 439 1.83 -4.63 -3.29
CA ASP A 439 2.47 -3.40 -2.81
C ASP A 439 3.37 -3.67 -1.58
N ASP A 440 2.85 -4.43 -0.61
CA ASP A 440 3.58 -4.87 0.59
C ASP A 440 3.65 -6.42 0.71
N PRO A 441 4.78 -7.04 0.30
CA PRO A 441 5.02 -8.47 0.46
C PRO A 441 4.95 -8.97 1.91
N ALA A 442 5.25 -8.11 2.90
CA ALA A 442 5.27 -8.52 4.30
C ALA A 442 3.85 -8.69 4.84
N ALA A 443 2.98 -7.68 4.67
CA ALA A 443 1.57 -7.77 5.01
C ALA A 443 0.85 -8.86 4.20
N HIS A 444 1.12 -8.93 2.90
CA HIS A 444 0.50 -9.91 2.01
C HIS A 444 0.82 -11.36 2.42
N ALA A 445 2.05 -11.64 2.84
CA ALA A 445 2.47 -12.98 3.24
C ALA A 445 1.70 -13.56 4.43
N GLY A 446 1.17 -12.73 5.33
CA GLY A 446 0.40 -13.20 6.48
C GLY A 446 -0.84 -13.97 6.04
N LEU A 447 -1.67 -13.35 5.21
CA LEU A 447 -2.92 -13.96 4.71
C LEU A 447 -2.65 -14.99 3.61
N ALA A 448 -1.73 -14.69 2.68
CA ALA A 448 -1.41 -15.59 1.56
C ALA A 448 -0.83 -16.94 2.02
N SER A 449 -0.26 -17.04 3.21
CA SER A 449 0.20 -18.31 3.79
C SER A 449 -0.93 -19.35 3.97
N LEU A 450 -2.18 -18.90 4.11
CA LEU A 450 -3.36 -19.75 4.25
C LEU A 450 -3.77 -20.44 2.94
N SER A 451 -3.31 -19.93 1.78
CA SER A 451 -3.61 -20.46 0.44
C SER A 451 -3.12 -21.88 0.19
N LYS A 452 -2.13 -22.35 0.97
CA LYS A 452 -1.39 -23.61 0.77
C LYS A 452 -0.63 -23.70 -0.57
N VAL A 453 -0.44 -22.58 -1.26
CA VAL A 453 0.37 -22.45 -2.47
C VAL A 453 1.80 -22.07 -2.07
N TYR A 454 2.79 -22.52 -2.85
CA TYR A 454 4.17 -22.05 -2.70
C TYR A 454 4.30 -20.69 -3.38
N ILE A 455 4.74 -19.67 -2.66
CA ILE A 455 4.76 -18.30 -3.18
C ILE A 455 6.18 -17.74 -3.06
N ALA A 456 6.74 -17.26 -4.16
CA ALA A 456 7.99 -16.53 -4.22
C ALA A 456 7.68 -15.04 -4.44
N TYR A 457 8.02 -14.21 -3.46
CA TYR A 457 7.95 -12.76 -3.61
C TYR A 457 9.20 -12.27 -4.30
N CYS A 458 9.02 -11.48 -5.36
CA CYS A 458 10.11 -10.96 -6.16
C CYS A 458 10.01 -9.43 -6.25
N ASP A 459 11.16 -8.78 -6.09
CA ASP A 459 11.33 -7.38 -6.43
C ASP A 459 11.78 -7.30 -7.89
N LEU A 460 11.02 -6.59 -8.72
CA LEU A 460 11.29 -6.35 -10.12
C LEU A 460 11.96 -4.99 -10.30
N LYS A 461 13.02 -4.94 -11.09
CA LYS A 461 13.71 -3.71 -11.49
C LYS A 461 13.87 -3.68 -12.99
N ARG A 462 13.78 -2.48 -13.57
CA ARG A 462 13.98 -2.27 -15.00
C ARG A 462 15.02 -1.18 -15.27
N PRO A 463 15.79 -1.25 -16.38
CA PRO A 463 16.64 -0.17 -16.83
C PRO A 463 15.77 1.08 -17.12
N GLY A 464 15.80 2.06 -16.22
CA GLY A 464 14.88 3.20 -16.22
C GLY A 464 14.38 3.61 -14.83
N GLY A 465 14.66 2.80 -13.80
CA GLY A 465 14.33 3.13 -12.40
C GLY A 465 12.91 2.71 -11.99
N GLU A 466 12.13 2.14 -12.91
CA GLU A 466 10.83 1.55 -12.59
C GLU A 466 11.03 0.31 -11.71
N THR A 467 10.24 0.22 -10.64
CA THR A 467 10.24 -0.91 -9.72
C THR A 467 8.83 -1.43 -9.50
N MET A 468 8.68 -2.75 -9.41
CA MET A 468 7.42 -3.41 -9.11
C MET A 468 7.70 -4.57 -8.16
N LYS A 469 6.73 -4.97 -7.34
CA LYS A 469 6.86 -6.18 -6.52
C LYS A 469 5.74 -7.15 -6.88
N ILE A 470 6.08 -8.42 -6.92
CA ILE A 470 5.17 -9.48 -7.36
C ILE A 470 5.18 -10.65 -6.40
N ALA A 471 4.05 -11.36 -6.32
CA ALA A 471 3.94 -12.69 -5.73
C ALA A 471 3.77 -13.70 -6.87
N ALA A 472 4.82 -14.48 -7.12
CA ALA A 472 4.81 -15.56 -8.10
C ALA A 472 4.43 -16.89 -7.42
N CYS A 473 3.34 -17.49 -7.86
CA CYS A 473 2.87 -18.77 -7.34
C CYS A 473 3.51 -19.93 -8.11
N VAL A 474 4.22 -20.79 -7.38
CA VAL A 474 4.86 -21.99 -7.94
C VAL A 474 3.98 -23.20 -7.66
N THR A 475 3.28 -23.67 -8.68
CA THR A 475 2.28 -24.75 -8.53
C THR A 475 2.78 -26.10 -9.01
N GLN A 476 3.87 -26.13 -9.78
CA GLN A 476 4.54 -27.33 -10.27
C GLN A 476 6.07 -27.23 -10.11
N GLY A 477 6.74 -28.36 -9.97
CA GLY A 477 8.20 -28.41 -9.81
C GLY A 477 8.66 -29.06 -8.49
N ASP A 478 9.83 -28.62 -8.06
CA ASP A 478 10.41 -28.80 -6.73
C ASP A 478 10.87 -27.43 -6.18
N SER A 479 11.22 -27.39 -4.89
CA SER A 479 11.65 -26.17 -4.21
C SER A 479 13.15 -26.10 -3.99
N ASP A 480 13.94 -27.00 -4.58
CA ASP A 480 15.34 -27.21 -4.15
C ASP A 480 16.22 -25.98 -4.43
N TYR A 481 15.89 -25.27 -5.50
CA TYR A 481 16.68 -24.19 -6.07
C TYR A 481 15.95 -22.84 -6.07
N LEU A 482 14.79 -22.78 -5.40
CA LEU A 482 14.07 -21.54 -5.12
C LEU A 482 14.54 -21.03 -3.77
N MET A 483 15.51 -20.12 -3.80
CA MET A 483 16.12 -19.53 -2.62
C MET A 483 15.97 -18.01 -2.65
N VAL A 484 15.86 -17.40 -1.47
CA VAL A 484 15.96 -15.95 -1.31
C VAL A 484 17.32 -15.51 -1.83
N GLY A 485 17.35 -14.45 -2.64
CA GLY A 485 18.56 -13.94 -3.29
C GLY A 485 18.74 -14.42 -4.74
N ARG A 486 17.94 -15.37 -5.22
CA ARG A 486 18.02 -15.83 -6.61
C ARG A 486 17.41 -14.82 -7.58
N ASN A 487 18.07 -14.64 -8.72
CA ASN A 487 17.56 -13.82 -9.81
C ASN A 487 16.72 -14.65 -10.79
N GLY A 488 15.73 -14.01 -11.39
CA GLY A 488 14.90 -14.51 -12.47
C GLY A 488 14.61 -13.41 -13.48
N LEU A 489 13.88 -13.76 -14.54
CA LEU A 489 13.47 -12.83 -15.59
C LEU A 489 11.94 -12.80 -15.64
N PHE A 490 11.35 -11.62 -15.51
CA PHE A 490 9.90 -11.45 -15.57
C PHE A 490 9.50 -10.75 -16.86
N TYR A 491 8.49 -11.28 -17.54
CA TYR A 491 7.86 -10.64 -18.69
C TYR A 491 6.46 -10.18 -18.32
N ASP A 492 6.23 -8.89 -18.45
CA ASP A 492 4.91 -8.26 -18.31
C ASP A 492 4.00 -8.64 -19.49
N ARG A 493 2.67 -8.44 -19.39
CA ARG A 493 1.71 -8.72 -20.48
C ARG A 493 2.00 -7.99 -21.78
N LYS A 494 2.73 -6.87 -21.70
CA LYS A 494 3.21 -6.09 -22.85
C LYS A 494 4.49 -6.64 -23.49
N GLY A 495 5.00 -7.79 -23.02
CA GLY A 495 6.25 -8.39 -23.50
C GLY A 495 7.53 -7.67 -23.03
N ARG A 496 7.41 -6.79 -22.03
CA ARG A 496 8.55 -6.02 -21.48
C ARG A 496 9.26 -6.87 -20.44
N ASP A 497 10.59 -6.88 -20.49
CA ASP A 497 11.47 -7.60 -19.59
C ASP A 497 11.79 -6.82 -18.31
N TRP A 498 11.89 -7.55 -17.20
CA TRP A 498 12.20 -7.05 -15.87
C TRP A 498 13.15 -8.01 -15.16
N ASP A 499 14.15 -7.46 -14.49
CA ASP A 499 15.04 -8.24 -13.62
C ASP A 499 14.30 -8.56 -12.32
N ALA A 500 14.06 -9.84 -12.06
CA ALA A 500 13.37 -10.30 -10.86
C ALA A 500 14.37 -10.78 -9.81
N HIS A 501 14.19 -10.38 -8.56
CA HIS A 501 15.00 -10.83 -7.43
C HIS A 501 14.12 -11.39 -6.32
N ILE A 502 14.29 -12.65 -5.95
CA ILE A 502 13.48 -13.28 -4.90
C ILE A 502 13.87 -12.73 -3.52
N THR A 503 12.93 -12.08 -2.85
CA THR A 503 13.14 -11.48 -1.52
C THR A 503 12.58 -12.31 -0.37
N LYS A 504 11.48 -13.03 -0.60
CA LYS A 504 10.82 -13.84 0.43
C LYS A 504 10.12 -15.04 -0.19
N ILE A 505 10.04 -16.13 0.56
CA ILE A 505 9.39 -17.37 0.11
C ILE A 505 8.44 -17.86 1.20
N ILE A 506 7.24 -18.29 0.78
CA ILE A 506 6.32 -19.09 1.58
C ILE A 506 6.43 -20.54 1.12
N ASP A 507 6.95 -21.38 2.00
CA ASP A 507 7.17 -22.79 1.71
C ASP A 507 5.90 -23.62 1.94
N ASN A 508 5.36 -24.17 0.86
CA ASN A 508 4.31 -25.17 0.85
C ASN A 508 4.64 -26.29 -0.15
N PRO A 509 4.17 -27.53 0.04
CA PRO A 509 4.49 -28.63 -0.88
C PRO A 509 4.08 -28.30 -2.33
N ILE A 510 5.03 -28.43 -3.27
CA ILE A 510 4.79 -28.17 -4.70
C ILE A 510 4.25 -29.43 -5.39
N SER A 511 4.81 -30.61 -5.07
CA SER A 511 4.36 -31.88 -5.62
C SER A 511 4.48 -33.05 -4.62
N ILE A 512 3.71 -34.12 -4.84
CA ILE A 512 3.78 -35.35 -4.00
C ILE A 512 5.16 -36.01 -4.11
N ARG A 513 5.77 -35.98 -5.29
CA ARG A 513 7.12 -36.55 -5.52
C ARG A 513 8.18 -35.84 -4.67
N GLN A 514 8.11 -34.51 -4.58
CA GLN A 514 8.97 -33.72 -3.71
C GLN A 514 8.74 -34.09 -2.23
N ALA A 515 7.48 -34.27 -1.82
CA ALA A 515 7.13 -34.62 -0.45
C ALA A 515 7.68 -35.98 -0.01
N PHE A 516 7.81 -36.95 -0.92
CA PHE A 516 8.40 -38.27 -0.64
C PHE A 516 9.86 -38.16 -0.17
N LEU A 517 10.67 -37.29 -0.78
CA LEU A 517 12.08 -37.11 -0.42
C LEU A 517 12.30 -36.07 0.70
N SER A 518 11.26 -35.31 1.06
CA SER A 518 11.37 -34.20 2.01
C SER A 518 11.87 -34.60 3.41
N PRO A 519 11.48 -35.75 4.02
CA PRO A 519 11.99 -36.12 5.34
C PRO A 519 13.48 -36.44 5.33
N TYR A 520 13.94 -37.16 4.30
CA TYR A 520 15.36 -37.50 4.14
C TYR A 520 16.22 -36.25 3.93
N LYS A 521 15.76 -35.31 3.11
CA LYS A 521 16.45 -34.03 2.90
C LYS A 521 16.56 -33.21 4.20
N LYS A 522 15.47 -33.13 4.98
CA LYS A 522 15.49 -32.46 6.29
C LYS A 522 16.44 -33.14 7.27
N PHE A 523 16.51 -34.47 7.27
CA PHE A 523 17.44 -35.22 8.09
C PHE A 523 18.90 -34.97 7.70
N ILE A 524 19.22 -34.98 6.40
CA ILE A 524 20.56 -34.64 5.89
C ILE A 524 20.93 -33.22 6.30
N ARG A 525 20.05 -32.24 6.09
CA ARG A 525 20.28 -30.85 6.50
C ARG A 525 20.50 -30.72 8.00
N MET A 526 19.77 -31.47 8.82
CA MET A 526 19.99 -31.50 10.27
C MET A 526 21.37 -32.08 10.62
N ILE A 527 21.84 -33.11 9.93
CA ILE A 527 23.21 -33.64 10.09
C ILE A 527 24.22 -32.58 9.68
N GLU A 528 24.05 -31.94 8.53
CA GLU A 528 24.93 -30.86 8.05
C GLU A 528 25.00 -29.71 9.05
N GLU A 529 23.86 -29.26 9.59
CA GLU A 529 23.81 -28.21 10.62
C GLU A 529 24.49 -28.64 11.92
N GLN A 530 24.37 -29.91 12.33
CA GLN A 530 25.08 -30.44 13.50
C GLN A 530 26.59 -30.56 13.26
N VAL A 531 27.00 -30.97 12.06
CA VAL A 531 28.41 -31.05 11.65
C VAL A 531 28.99 -29.65 11.55
N ALA A 532 28.29 -28.69 10.94
CA ALA A 532 28.70 -27.29 10.86
C ALA A 532 28.80 -26.64 12.24
N LYS A 533 27.84 -26.89 13.14
CA LYS A 533 27.92 -26.43 14.54
C LYS A 533 29.11 -27.05 15.27
N ARG A 534 29.43 -28.32 15.03
CA ARG A 534 30.61 -28.97 15.58
C ARG A 534 31.92 -28.46 14.97
N ALA A 535 31.95 -28.18 13.68
CA ALA A 535 33.09 -27.58 13.00
C ALA A 535 33.35 -26.16 13.55
N ALA A 536 32.31 -25.32 13.65
CA ALA A 536 32.40 -24.00 14.26
C ALA A 536 32.83 -24.06 15.74
N ALA A 537 32.33 -25.04 16.51
CA ALA A 537 32.77 -25.24 17.89
C ALA A 537 34.23 -25.72 17.96
N ALA A 538 34.67 -26.58 17.05
CA ALA A 538 36.05 -27.05 16.96
C ALA A 538 37.01 -25.95 16.51
N ASP A 539 36.63 -25.12 15.53
CA ASP A 539 37.37 -23.94 15.08
C ASP A 539 37.48 -22.93 16.22
N SER A 540 36.39 -22.64 16.94
CA SER A 540 36.45 -21.76 18.11
C SER A 540 37.35 -22.29 19.24
N ALA A 541 37.42 -23.63 19.40
CA ALA A 541 38.34 -24.27 20.35
C ALA A 541 39.80 -24.29 19.86
N ALA A 542 40.02 -24.37 18.55
CA ALA A 542 41.34 -24.24 17.92
C ALA A 542 41.86 -22.79 18.04
N ASP A 543 41.01 -21.80 17.79
CA ASP A 543 41.31 -20.38 17.99
C ASP A 543 41.62 -20.06 19.46
N ALA A 544 40.88 -20.64 20.41
CA ALA A 544 41.17 -20.50 21.84
C ALA A 544 42.52 -21.14 22.24
N LYS A 545 42.90 -22.28 21.62
CA LYS A 545 44.21 -22.91 21.84
C LYS A 545 45.35 -22.12 21.18
N LEU A 546 45.12 -21.52 20.01
CA LEU A 546 46.04 -20.62 19.33
C LEU A 546 46.25 -19.32 20.13
N ALA A 547 45.19 -18.75 20.70
CA ALA A 547 45.27 -17.60 21.60
C ALA A 547 45.99 -17.94 22.92
N ALA A 548 45.77 -19.12 23.50
CA ALA A 548 46.49 -19.60 24.68
C ALA A 548 47.97 -19.89 24.40
N ALA A 549 48.28 -20.43 23.22
CA ALA A 549 49.66 -20.64 22.77
C ALA A 549 50.36 -19.29 22.53
N ALA A 550 49.69 -18.32 21.90
CA ALA A 550 50.23 -16.97 21.72
C ALA A 550 50.48 -16.23 23.07
N ALA A 551 49.62 -16.45 24.06
CA ALA A 551 49.82 -15.93 25.42
C ALA A 551 50.97 -16.63 26.18
N ALA A 552 51.27 -17.90 25.86
CA ALA A 552 52.42 -18.62 26.40
C ALA A 552 53.74 -18.16 25.76
N THR A 553 53.74 -17.75 24.49
CA THR A 553 54.92 -17.18 23.82
C THR A 553 55.21 -15.74 24.25
N ALA A 554 54.19 -14.99 24.70
CA ALA A 554 54.34 -13.61 25.19
C ALA A 554 54.86 -13.49 26.64
N ASN A 555 54.97 -14.58 27.39
CA ASN A 555 55.41 -14.59 28.80
C ASN A 555 56.85 -15.12 29.01
N ALA A 556 57.67 -15.12 27.96
CA ALA A 556 59.08 -15.48 28.02
C ALA A 556 60.03 -14.26 27.93
N ASP A 557 59.77 -13.18 28.71
CA ASP A 557 60.85 -12.32 29.23
C ASP A 557 60.39 -11.36 30.37
N LYS A 558 60.70 -11.77 31.61
CA LYS A 558 61.14 -11.07 32.86
C LYS A 558 60.39 -9.90 33.58
N ASN A 559 60.24 -10.18 34.90
CA ASN A 559 60.42 -9.39 36.14
C ASN A 559 59.22 -8.63 36.79
N ALA A 560 58.96 -8.98 38.07
CA ALA A 560 57.97 -8.42 39.03
C ALA A 560 58.35 -6.99 39.55
N PRO A 561 57.53 -6.21 40.34
CA PRO A 561 56.33 -6.56 41.14
C PRO A 561 55.14 -5.53 41.26
N ALA A 562 54.07 -5.96 41.98
CA ALA A 562 53.03 -5.24 42.78
C ALA A 562 51.70 -4.68 42.17
N ALA A 563 50.61 -4.87 42.95
CA ALA A 563 49.14 -4.81 42.69
C ALA A 563 48.48 -3.39 42.86
N PRO A 564 47.12 -3.14 42.76
CA PRO A 564 45.96 -4.05 42.74
C PRO A 564 44.70 -3.74 41.84
N ALA A 565 43.91 -4.81 41.64
CA ALA A 565 42.44 -4.95 41.53
C ALA A 565 41.60 -4.31 40.39
N ALA A 566 40.97 -5.19 39.57
CA ALA A 566 39.57 -5.10 39.11
C ALA A 566 39.03 -6.51 38.73
N ALA A 567 37.72 -6.71 38.89
CA ALA A 567 37.00 -7.98 39.10
C ALA A 567 36.98 -9.01 37.94
N PRO A 568 36.74 -10.31 38.22
CA PRO A 568 36.73 -11.38 37.21
C PRO A 568 35.36 -11.55 36.53
N VAL A 569 35.37 -11.67 35.20
CA VAL A 569 34.26 -12.24 34.42
C VAL A 569 34.49 -13.75 34.28
N PRO A 570 33.52 -14.63 34.59
CA PRO A 570 33.77 -16.06 34.67
C PRO A 570 33.93 -16.66 33.27
N ALA A 571 35.01 -17.41 33.08
CA ALA A 571 35.15 -18.35 31.97
C ALA A 571 34.02 -19.39 32.06
N LYS A 572 33.17 -19.46 31.03
CA LYS A 572 32.20 -20.54 30.87
C LYS A 572 32.96 -21.86 30.76
N LYS A 573 32.98 -22.61 31.86
CA LYS A 573 33.32 -24.04 31.84
C LYS A 573 32.39 -24.72 30.83
N ILE A 574 32.95 -25.60 30.02
CA ILE A 574 32.18 -26.49 29.15
C ILE A 574 31.12 -27.14 30.02
N ASP A 575 29.87 -26.82 29.73
CA ASP A 575 28.76 -27.25 30.55
C ASP A 575 28.65 -28.77 30.44
N VAL A 576 28.95 -29.46 31.53
CA VAL A 576 28.86 -30.92 31.63
C VAL A 576 27.45 -31.38 31.27
N GLY A 577 26.43 -30.53 31.44
CA GLY A 577 25.07 -30.75 30.95
C GLY A 577 24.94 -30.83 29.43
N THR A 578 25.75 -30.11 28.65
CA THR A 578 25.73 -30.18 27.18
C THR A 578 26.45 -31.44 26.67
N VAL A 579 27.55 -31.84 27.31
CA VAL A 579 28.28 -33.07 26.98
C VAL A 579 27.49 -34.31 27.42
N ALA A 580 26.83 -34.26 28.58
CA ALA A 580 25.93 -35.31 29.05
C ALA A 580 24.67 -35.42 28.19
N ALA A 581 24.05 -34.30 27.79
CA ALA A 581 22.89 -34.33 26.88
C ALA A 581 23.26 -34.88 25.49
N LEU A 582 24.44 -34.56 24.97
CA LEU A 582 24.97 -35.15 23.73
C LEU A 582 25.29 -36.64 23.90
N GLY A 583 25.85 -37.05 25.05
CA GLY A 583 26.14 -38.44 25.38
C GLY A 583 24.88 -39.30 25.54
N VAL A 584 23.83 -38.77 26.18
CA VAL A 584 22.52 -39.43 26.31
C VAL A 584 21.80 -39.51 24.97
N ALA A 585 21.86 -38.47 24.14
CA ALA A 585 21.31 -38.52 22.79
C ALA A 585 22.03 -39.56 21.91
N PHE A 586 23.35 -39.66 22.00
CA PHE A 586 24.13 -40.70 21.29
C PHE A 586 23.84 -42.11 21.84
N GLY A 587 23.71 -42.26 23.17
CA GLY A 587 23.33 -43.51 23.82
C GLY A 587 21.92 -43.98 23.43
N ALA A 588 20.97 -43.05 23.30
CA ALA A 588 19.62 -43.35 22.83
C ALA A 588 19.60 -43.78 21.34
N ILE A 589 20.43 -43.16 20.49
CA ILE A 589 20.58 -43.56 19.08
C ILE A 589 21.22 -44.95 19.00
N MET A 590 22.29 -45.22 19.75
CA MET A 590 22.94 -46.53 19.79
C MET A 590 22.02 -47.61 20.37
N GLY A 591 21.22 -47.28 21.39
CA GLY A 591 20.18 -48.15 21.94
C GLY A 591 19.06 -48.44 20.95
N ALA A 592 18.62 -47.44 20.18
CA ALA A 592 17.64 -47.62 19.11
C ALA A 592 18.19 -48.48 17.97
N ILE A 593 19.45 -48.28 17.56
CA ILE A 593 20.13 -49.11 16.56
C ILE A 593 20.27 -50.55 17.07
N GLY A 594 20.60 -50.76 18.35
CA GLY A 594 20.66 -52.08 18.98
C GLY A 594 19.29 -52.78 19.00
N ALA A 595 18.23 -52.06 19.36
CA ALA A 595 16.86 -52.57 19.31
C ALA A 595 16.41 -52.93 17.88
N ILE A 596 16.77 -52.10 16.89
CA ILE A 596 16.51 -52.37 15.46
C ILE A 596 17.29 -53.60 15.00
N ALA A 597 18.59 -53.72 15.35
CA ALA A 597 19.41 -54.87 14.99
C ALA A 597 18.89 -56.17 15.60
N THR A 598 18.41 -56.11 16.86
CA THR A 598 17.81 -57.26 17.56
C THR A 598 16.46 -57.65 16.94
N GLY A 599 15.62 -56.67 16.58
CA GLY A 599 14.37 -56.90 15.86
C GLY A 599 14.59 -57.48 14.46
N LEU A 600 15.61 -57.01 13.73
CA LEU A 600 15.98 -57.51 12.40
C LEU A 600 16.55 -58.93 12.43
N ALA A 601 17.29 -59.31 13.48
CA ALA A 601 17.82 -60.66 13.66
C ALA A 601 16.72 -61.73 13.90
N GLY A 602 15.55 -61.33 14.40
CA GLY A 602 14.41 -62.22 14.65
C GLY A 602 13.50 -62.49 13.43
N LEU A 603 13.69 -61.76 12.33
CA LEU A 603 12.82 -61.79 11.15
C LEU A 603 13.31 -62.82 10.11
N ALA A 604 12.39 -63.45 9.39
CA ALA A 604 12.73 -64.29 8.24
C ALA A 604 13.25 -63.42 7.08
N ILE A 605 14.15 -63.96 6.25
CA ILE A 605 14.82 -63.20 5.17
C ILE A 605 13.82 -62.59 4.18
N TRP A 606 12.70 -63.24 3.91
CA TRP A 606 11.62 -62.70 3.06
C TRP A 606 10.85 -61.52 3.70
N GLN A 607 10.87 -61.39 5.03
CA GLN A 607 10.27 -60.25 5.74
C GLN A 607 11.16 -59.01 5.70
N LEU A 608 12.47 -59.15 5.45
CA LEU A 608 13.40 -58.01 5.39
C LEU A 608 13.00 -57.00 4.29
N PRO A 609 12.74 -57.39 3.02
CA PRO A 609 12.20 -56.46 2.01
C PRO A 609 10.91 -55.75 2.44
N LEU A 610 10.01 -56.45 3.12
CA LEU A 610 8.75 -55.87 3.62
C LEU A 610 8.99 -54.85 4.73
N VAL A 611 9.97 -55.09 5.61
CA VAL A 611 10.38 -54.13 6.65
C VAL A 611 11.01 -52.89 6.02
N PHE A 612 11.83 -53.02 4.97
CA PHE A 612 12.36 -51.87 4.24
C PHE A 612 11.25 -51.04 3.57
N ILE A 613 10.29 -51.69 2.90
CA ILE A 613 9.12 -51.01 2.32
C ILE A 613 8.29 -50.33 3.41
N GLY A 614 8.04 -51.03 4.52
CA GLY A 614 7.32 -50.50 5.68
C GLY A 614 8.00 -49.27 6.28
N LEU A 615 9.33 -49.30 6.43
CA LEU A 615 10.11 -48.16 6.91
C LEU A 615 10.02 -46.96 5.96
N ILE A 616 10.17 -47.17 4.66
CA ILE A 616 10.01 -46.11 3.65
C ILE A 616 8.59 -45.51 3.73
N LEU A 617 7.55 -46.34 3.89
CA LEU A 617 6.18 -45.87 4.02
C LEU A 617 5.93 -45.11 5.34
N VAL A 618 6.52 -45.54 6.46
CA VAL A 618 6.39 -44.84 7.75
C VAL A 618 7.10 -43.48 7.73
N ILE A 619 8.27 -43.39 7.07
CA ILE A 619 9.02 -42.14 6.96
C ILE A 619 8.37 -41.19 5.93
N SER A 620 8.08 -41.69 4.72
CA SER A 620 7.62 -40.86 3.60
C SER A 620 6.11 -40.68 3.56
N GLY A 621 5.33 -41.68 3.99
CA GLY A 621 3.88 -41.74 3.87
C GLY A 621 3.16 -40.56 4.52
N PRO A 622 3.46 -40.19 5.78
CA PRO A 622 2.84 -39.02 6.42
C PRO A 622 3.06 -37.73 5.63
N SER A 623 4.28 -37.51 5.11
CA SER A 623 4.61 -36.32 4.32
C SER A 623 3.88 -36.29 2.98
N MET A 624 3.77 -37.45 2.31
CA MET A 624 2.98 -37.58 1.07
C MET A 624 1.49 -37.33 1.30
N ILE A 625 0.91 -37.83 2.39
CA ILE A 625 -0.49 -37.62 2.76
C ILE A 625 -0.75 -36.14 3.04
N ILE A 626 0.11 -35.48 3.81
CA ILE A 626 0.00 -34.05 4.10
C ILE A 626 0.13 -33.23 2.81
N ALA A 627 1.09 -33.57 1.94
CA ALA A 627 1.22 -32.90 0.65
C ALA A 627 -0.03 -33.12 -0.20
N TRP A 628 -0.54 -34.35 -0.31
CA TRP A 628 -1.76 -34.64 -1.04
C TRP A 628 -2.97 -33.85 -0.53
N LEU A 629 -3.14 -33.73 0.79
CA LEU A 629 -4.19 -32.90 1.41
C LEU A 629 -4.00 -31.42 1.06
N LYS A 630 -2.80 -30.87 1.26
CA LYS A 630 -2.50 -29.46 0.97
C LYS A 630 -2.68 -29.12 -0.51
N LEU A 631 -2.25 -29.99 -1.41
CA LEU A 631 -2.39 -29.82 -2.87
C LEU A 631 -3.86 -29.73 -3.30
N ARG A 632 -4.76 -30.49 -2.67
CA ARG A 632 -6.21 -30.45 -2.95
C ARG A 632 -6.92 -29.27 -2.29
N GLN A 633 -6.29 -28.64 -1.31
CA GLN A 633 -6.81 -27.48 -0.59
C GLN A 633 -6.22 -26.16 -1.08
N ARG A 634 -5.37 -26.17 -2.11
CA ARG A 634 -4.83 -24.95 -2.70
C ARG A 634 -5.95 -24.04 -3.18
N THR A 635 -5.91 -22.79 -2.73
CA THR A 635 -6.94 -21.79 -3.04
C THR A 635 -6.31 -20.44 -3.35
N LEU A 636 -6.89 -19.74 -4.32
CA LEU A 636 -6.48 -18.40 -4.73
C LEU A 636 -7.02 -17.31 -3.78
N GLY A 637 -8.11 -17.58 -3.06
CA GLY A 637 -8.81 -16.60 -2.22
C GLY A 637 -7.87 -15.79 -1.30
N PRO A 638 -7.12 -16.43 -0.37
CA PRO A 638 -6.23 -15.72 0.54
C PRO A 638 -5.10 -14.92 -0.13
N ILE A 639 -4.77 -15.23 -1.39
CA ILE A 639 -3.75 -14.52 -2.17
C ILE A 639 -4.36 -13.22 -2.73
N LEU A 640 -5.60 -13.26 -3.23
CA LEU A 640 -6.28 -12.08 -3.75
C LEU A 640 -6.86 -11.20 -2.64
N ASP A 641 -7.38 -11.79 -1.57
CA ASP A 641 -7.87 -11.06 -0.40
C ASP A 641 -6.77 -10.17 0.20
N ALA A 642 -5.51 -10.63 0.11
CA ALA A 642 -4.34 -9.87 0.55
C ALA A 642 -4.01 -8.66 -0.35
N ASN A 643 -4.55 -8.62 -1.57
CA ASN A 643 -4.45 -7.50 -2.52
C ASN A 643 -5.77 -6.71 -2.64
N GLY A 644 -6.62 -6.73 -1.59
CA GLY A 644 -7.82 -5.89 -1.54
C GLY A 644 -9.04 -6.45 -2.27
N TRP A 645 -8.99 -7.69 -2.75
CA TRP A 645 -10.19 -8.39 -3.21
C TRP A 645 -11.03 -8.85 -2.01
N ALA A 646 -12.32 -9.10 -2.25
CA ALA A 646 -13.15 -9.89 -1.35
C ALA A 646 -13.61 -11.14 -2.08
N VAL A 647 -12.82 -12.20 -2.04
CA VAL A 647 -13.11 -13.46 -2.71
C VAL A 647 -14.04 -14.30 -1.82
N ASN A 648 -15.26 -14.50 -2.29
CA ASN A 648 -16.26 -15.32 -1.61
C ASN A 648 -16.21 -16.80 -2.07
N GLY A 649 -15.85 -17.03 -3.35
CA GLY A 649 -15.74 -18.36 -3.92
C GLY A 649 -14.51 -19.13 -3.43
N ARG A 650 -14.64 -20.45 -3.26
CA ARG A 650 -13.48 -21.34 -3.02
C ARG A 650 -12.76 -21.61 -4.34
N VAL A 651 -12.03 -20.63 -4.85
CA VAL A 651 -11.27 -20.71 -6.11
C VAL A 651 -10.09 -21.65 -5.95
N LYS A 652 -10.25 -22.92 -6.31
CA LYS A 652 -9.23 -23.96 -6.10
C LYS A 652 -8.26 -24.05 -7.27
N VAL A 653 -6.99 -24.23 -6.94
CA VAL A 653 -5.95 -24.58 -7.92
C VAL A 653 -5.70 -26.08 -7.85
N ASN A 654 -6.41 -26.83 -8.70
CA ASN A 654 -6.23 -28.28 -8.80
C ASN A 654 -4.90 -28.64 -9.50
N VAL A 655 -4.55 -29.93 -9.55
CA VAL A 655 -3.26 -30.37 -10.12
C VAL A 655 -3.14 -30.11 -11.64
N PRO A 656 -4.18 -30.34 -12.47
CA PRO A 656 -4.15 -29.95 -13.88
C PRO A 656 -3.92 -28.46 -14.09
N LEU A 657 -4.72 -27.59 -13.45
CA LEU A 657 -4.55 -26.14 -13.54
C LEU A 657 -3.18 -25.71 -13.01
N GLY A 658 -2.73 -26.29 -11.90
CA GLY A 658 -1.40 -26.02 -11.36
C GLY A 658 -0.25 -26.46 -12.27
N THR A 659 -0.49 -27.37 -13.21
CA THR A 659 0.50 -27.76 -14.24
C THR A 659 0.54 -26.74 -15.37
N GLU A 660 -0.61 -26.17 -15.75
CA GLU A 660 -0.67 -25.07 -16.71
C GLU A 660 -0.06 -23.78 -16.16
N LEU A 661 -0.33 -23.45 -14.88
CA LEU A 661 0.18 -22.22 -14.25
C LEU A 661 1.69 -22.25 -13.95
N THR A 662 2.34 -23.41 -14.01
CA THR A 662 3.79 -23.52 -13.86
C THR A 662 4.33 -24.61 -14.79
N ALA A 663 4.85 -24.22 -15.94
CA ALA A 663 5.47 -25.14 -16.88
C ALA A 663 6.94 -25.40 -16.53
N ARG A 664 7.38 -26.65 -16.68
CA ARG A 664 8.77 -27.05 -16.51
C ARG A 664 9.47 -27.10 -17.86
N ALA A 665 10.78 -26.89 -17.86
CA ALA A 665 11.61 -27.18 -19.02
C ALA A 665 11.48 -28.67 -19.41
N VAL A 666 10.91 -28.91 -20.58
CA VAL A 666 10.85 -30.22 -21.23
C VAL A 666 11.66 -30.13 -22.51
N ILE A 667 12.47 -31.14 -22.79
CA ILE A 667 13.21 -31.20 -24.05
C ILE A 667 12.20 -31.48 -25.16
N PRO A 668 12.16 -30.72 -26.27
CA PRO A 668 11.19 -30.91 -27.35
C PRO A 668 11.17 -32.35 -27.88
N GLU A 669 9.99 -32.82 -28.28
CA GLU A 669 9.81 -34.15 -28.86
C GLU A 669 10.66 -34.31 -30.14
N GLY A 670 11.26 -35.48 -30.32
CA GLY A 670 12.16 -35.75 -31.47
C GLY A 670 13.61 -35.26 -31.30
N SER A 671 13.94 -34.62 -30.18
CA SER A 671 15.32 -34.22 -29.87
C SER A 671 16.22 -35.43 -29.56
N THR A 672 17.44 -35.41 -30.10
CA THR A 672 18.48 -36.41 -29.76
C THR A 672 19.36 -35.87 -28.63
N ARG A 673 19.48 -36.63 -27.53
CA ARG A 673 20.33 -36.27 -26.39
C ARG A 673 21.65 -37.04 -26.44
N SER A 674 22.78 -36.33 -26.50
CA SER A 674 24.07 -36.94 -26.19
C SER A 674 24.17 -37.21 -24.68
N LEU A 675 24.59 -38.41 -24.30
CA LEU A 675 24.84 -38.81 -22.91
C LEU A 675 26.32 -38.66 -22.53
N GLU A 676 27.15 -38.20 -23.46
CA GLU A 676 28.57 -37.93 -23.22
C GLU A 676 28.73 -36.55 -22.60
N ASP A 677 29.10 -36.51 -21.32
CA ASP A 677 29.46 -35.30 -20.59
C ASP A 677 31.01 -35.20 -20.53
N PRO A 678 31.63 -34.23 -21.23
CA PRO A 678 33.09 -34.05 -21.23
C PRO A 678 33.68 -33.71 -19.86
N PHE A 679 32.89 -33.16 -18.95
CA PHE A 679 33.32 -32.70 -17.62
C PHE A 679 32.90 -33.66 -16.50
N GLU A 680 32.29 -34.80 -16.82
CA GLU A 680 31.97 -35.81 -15.82
C GLU A 680 33.27 -36.39 -15.23
N ASP A 681 33.44 -36.30 -13.90
CA ASP A 681 34.56 -36.96 -13.21
C ASP A 681 34.39 -38.48 -13.29
N LYS A 682 34.97 -39.05 -14.35
CA LYS A 682 34.96 -40.49 -14.63
C LYS A 682 35.58 -41.29 -13.47
N ALA A 683 36.52 -40.72 -12.71
CA ALA A 683 37.15 -41.36 -11.56
C ALA A 683 36.19 -41.39 -10.35
N ALA A 684 35.52 -40.29 -10.03
CA ALA A 684 34.47 -40.26 -9.00
C ALA A 684 33.31 -41.20 -9.34
N LYS A 685 32.86 -41.22 -10.61
CA LYS A 685 31.84 -42.16 -11.08
C LYS A 685 32.27 -43.60 -10.91
N ARG A 686 33.53 -43.92 -11.25
CA ARG A 686 34.10 -45.26 -11.05
C ARG A 686 34.18 -45.62 -9.58
N ARG A 687 34.64 -44.72 -8.70
CA ARG A 687 34.65 -44.91 -7.25
C ARG A 687 33.24 -45.18 -6.73
N LYS A 688 32.26 -44.34 -7.07
CA LYS A 688 30.86 -44.52 -6.68
C LYS A 688 30.29 -45.86 -7.16
N ARG A 689 30.54 -46.25 -8.42
CA ARG A 689 30.15 -47.55 -8.96
C ARG A 689 30.79 -48.69 -8.17
N LEU A 690 32.09 -48.58 -7.87
CA LEU A 690 32.82 -49.57 -7.08
C LEU A 690 32.21 -49.66 -5.67
N THR A 691 31.98 -48.54 -4.99
CA THR A 691 31.36 -48.51 -3.66
C THR A 691 29.97 -49.13 -3.66
N ILE A 692 29.13 -48.83 -4.66
CA ILE A 692 27.81 -49.45 -4.81
C ILE A 692 27.94 -50.96 -5.06
N LEU A 693 28.86 -51.37 -5.93
CA LEU A 693 29.13 -52.79 -6.18
C LEU A 693 29.64 -53.51 -4.93
N THR A 694 30.52 -52.88 -4.15
CA THR A 694 31.01 -53.42 -2.87
C THR A 694 29.90 -53.49 -1.84
N LEU A 695 29.04 -52.48 -1.73
CA LEU A 695 27.85 -52.52 -0.86
C LEU A 695 26.88 -53.62 -1.28
N LEU A 696 26.60 -53.77 -2.58
CA LEU A 696 25.78 -54.85 -3.11
C LEU A 696 26.40 -56.21 -2.82
N LEU A 697 27.72 -56.36 -3.00
CA LEU A 697 28.45 -57.57 -2.66
C LEU A 697 28.37 -57.89 -1.16
N LEU A 698 28.54 -56.89 -0.29
CA LEU A 698 28.42 -57.08 1.15
C LEU A 698 27.00 -57.49 1.55
N VAL A 699 25.98 -56.89 0.93
CA VAL A 699 24.57 -57.28 1.13
C VAL A 699 24.31 -58.70 0.63
N THR A 700 24.82 -59.08 -0.54
CA THR A 700 24.63 -60.45 -1.07
C THR A 700 25.40 -61.50 -0.27
N VAL A 701 26.62 -61.20 0.17
CA VAL A 701 27.39 -62.08 1.08
C VAL A 701 26.69 -62.19 2.43
N TRP A 702 26.17 -61.09 2.98
CA TRP A 702 25.41 -61.12 4.22
C TRP A 702 24.10 -61.92 4.08
N LEU A 703 23.35 -61.75 2.99
CA LEU A 703 22.16 -62.55 2.69
C LEU A 703 22.51 -64.04 2.50
N GLY A 704 23.60 -64.33 1.76
CA GLY A 704 24.09 -65.68 1.52
C GLY A 704 24.58 -66.37 2.78
N TYR A 705 25.29 -65.67 3.66
CA TYR A 705 25.71 -66.16 4.96
C TYR A 705 24.52 -66.46 5.86
N ASN A 706 23.49 -65.60 5.89
CA ASN A 706 22.28 -65.86 6.67
C ASN A 706 21.42 -67.01 6.09
N LEU A 707 21.41 -67.19 4.77
CA LEU A 707 20.79 -68.35 4.11
C LEU A 707 21.55 -69.65 4.42
N TRP A 708 22.88 -69.60 4.51
CA TRP A 708 23.75 -70.75 4.79
C TRP A 708 23.83 -71.10 6.28
N ALA A 709 23.84 -70.10 7.17
CA ALA A 709 23.85 -70.27 8.63
C ALA A 709 22.45 -70.57 9.21
N ALA A 710 21.40 -70.54 8.39
CA ALA A 710 20.09 -71.04 8.78
C ALA A 710 20.18 -72.57 8.94
N PRO A 711 19.84 -73.15 10.12
CA PRO A 711 19.92 -74.60 10.32
C PRO A 711 19.07 -75.33 9.28
N HIS A 712 19.64 -76.36 8.64
CA HIS A 712 19.06 -77.17 7.56
C HIS A 712 17.81 -77.99 7.94
N TYR A 713 17.04 -77.57 8.95
CA TYR A 713 15.70 -78.07 9.24
C TYR A 713 14.69 -76.92 9.15
N GLY A 714 14.03 -76.79 7.99
CA GLY A 714 12.84 -75.95 7.85
C GLY A 714 12.86 -74.89 6.74
N LEU A 715 13.56 -75.12 5.62
CA LEU A 715 13.46 -74.23 4.46
C LEU A 715 12.02 -74.15 3.88
N GLU A 716 11.20 -75.19 4.07
CA GLU A 716 9.78 -75.18 3.67
C GLU A 716 8.90 -74.28 4.55
N LYS A 717 9.22 -74.09 5.84
CA LYS A 717 8.37 -73.33 6.78
C LYS A 717 8.65 -71.84 6.82
N ARG A 718 9.80 -71.38 6.30
CA ARG A 718 10.24 -69.98 6.41
C ARG A 718 10.12 -69.16 5.13
N LEU A 719 9.84 -69.79 3.99
CA LEU A 719 9.72 -69.10 2.70
C LEU A 719 8.27 -69.00 2.18
N TRP A 720 7.30 -69.72 2.76
CA TRP A 720 5.91 -69.75 2.27
C TRP A 720 4.89 -69.97 3.41
N PRO A 721 3.84 -69.13 3.60
CA PRO A 721 2.99 -69.19 4.79
C PRO A 721 1.63 -69.90 4.61
N PHE A 722 1.40 -70.65 3.53
CA PHE A 722 0.14 -71.39 3.32
C PHE A 722 0.23 -72.84 3.79
N GLU A 723 0.59 -73.07 5.05
CA GLU A 723 0.31 -74.35 5.71
C GLU A 723 -1.04 -74.22 6.42
N LYS A 724 -2.07 -74.89 5.89
CA LYS A 724 -3.39 -74.97 6.53
C LYS A 724 -3.18 -75.56 7.93
N LYS A 725 -3.37 -74.75 8.98
CA LYS A 725 -3.54 -75.29 10.34
C LYS A 725 -4.73 -76.25 10.30
N ALA A 726 -4.47 -77.54 10.47
CA ALA A 726 -5.51 -78.54 10.65
C ALA A 726 -6.32 -78.15 11.89
N VAL A 727 -7.62 -77.93 11.69
CA VAL A 727 -8.60 -77.84 12.78
C VAL A 727 -8.57 -79.21 13.50
N PRO A 728 -8.41 -79.27 14.83
CA PRO A 728 -8.50 -80.54 15.52
C PRO A 728 -9.92 -81.09 15.34
N VAL A 729 -9.99 -82.28 14.74
CA VAL A 729 -11.21 -83.07 14.61
C VAL A 729 -11.63 -83.47 16.02
N VAL A 730 -12.74 -82.89 16.49
CA VAL A 730 -13.46 -83.41 17.66
C VAL A 730 -14.06 -84.76 17.24
N PRO A 731 -13.78 -85.87 17.95
CA PRO A 731 -14.41 -87.14 17.62
C PRO A 731 -15.90 -87.06 17.91
N VAL A 732 -16.68 -87.29 16.85
CA VAL A 732 -18.13 -87.49 16.89
C VAL A 732 -18.42 -88.77 17.66
N VAL A 733 -19.02 -88.64 18.84
CA VAL A 733 -19.77 -89.74 19.46
C VAL A 733 -21.19 -89.63 18.90
N ALA A 734 -21.58 -90.64 18.12
CA ALA A 734 -22.92 -90.83 17.57
C ALA A 734 -23.83 -91.51 18.62
N PRO A 735 -25.17 -91.48 18.45
CA PRO A 735 -26.10 -91.04 19.48
C PRO A 735 -26.83 -92.18 20.19
N GLU A 736 -27.42 -91.86 21.35
CA GLU A 736 -28.59 -92.60 21.86
C GLU A 736 -29.66 -91.61 22.35
N ALA A 737 -30.89 -91.90 21.97
CA ALA A 737 -32.05 -91.03 21.98
C ALA A 737 -32.81 -91.06 23.31
N ALA A 738 -33.46 -89.94 23.68
CA ALA A 738 -34.86 -89.94 24.15
C ALA A 738 -35.41 -88.52 24.42
N VAL A 739 -36.45 -88.18 23.63
CA VAL A 739 -37.77 -87.67 24.05
C VAL A 739 -37.90 -86.40 24.92
N ALA A 740 -38.39 -85.34 24.25
CA ALA A 740 -39.45 -84.36 24.59
C ALA A 740 -39.57 -83.71 26.00
N SER A 741 -39.65 -82.37 26.05
CA SER A 741 -40.93 -81.63 26.21
C SER A 741 -40.78 -80.11 26.47
N ALA A 742 -41.79 -79.36 26.01
CA ALA A 742 -42.35 -78.10 26.55
C ALA A 742 -41.61 -76.75 26.47
N ALA A 743 -42.04 -75.92 25.51
CA ALA A 743 -42.72 -74.59 25.61
C ALA A 743 -42.22 -73.44 26.55
N PRO A 744 -42.53 -72.15 26.21
CA PRO A 744 -41.64 -71.00 26.47
C PRO A 744 -42.18 -69.88 27.40
N ALA A 745 -41.33 -68.84 27.58
CA ALA A 745 -41.58 -67.43 28.01
C ALA A 745 -41.44 -67.11 29.53
N PRO A 746 -41.35 -65.82 29.97
CA PRO A 746 -41.18 -64.55 29.26
C PRO A 746 -40.13 -63.56 29.84
N VAL A 747 -39.94 -62.47 29.10
CA VAL A 747 -39.28 -61.18 29.44
C VAL A 747 -40.06 -60.41 30.52
N PRO A 748 -39.41 -59.63 31.41
CA PRO A 748 -40.11 -58.59 32.17
C PRO A 748 -39.89 -57.20 31.55
N ALA A 749 -40.99 -56.46 31.40
CA ALA A 749 -41.02 -55.06 31.01
C ALA A 749 -41.34 -54.17 32.21
N LYS A 750 -40.63 -53.04 32.35
CA LYS A 750 -41.21 -51.70 32.15
C LYS A 750 -40.11 -50.68 31.90
#